data_AF-A0A3D8S6D3-F1
#
_entry.id   AF-A0A3D8S6D3-F1
#
_cell.length_a   1.000
_cell.length_b   1.000
_cell.length_c   1.000
_cell.angle_alpha   90.00
_cell.angle_beta   90.00
_cell.angle_gamma   90.00
#
_symmetry.space_group_name_H-M   'P 1'
#
loop_
_entity.id
_entity.type
_entity.pdbx_description
1 polymer ?
#
loop_
_entity_poly.entity_id
_entity_poly.type
_entity_poly.pdbx_seq_one_letter_code
_entity_poly.pdbx_strand_id
1 'polypeptide(L)'
;MFRIAPEEPFPRASFRTHETILSWAIENLDTVAWKSAPLWLCLDRYLVGTKQTDGVEGQGWARATNVWTHLEQIVQNTVNYSGFVATLSRVQFDSFRVLYHWWHACYQLEDHSNAAKSYIKKKVEGCNVFHPSVRDFCRVDHSLYQQWCFGLWEKEIFLHQELSDELLNAENSHSILVWKAIAGHARIARNLAIPFAAKQRIAYATLLKYQSLDWPRSSMSTRSESPIIPEGPMCFAFSAVGETCTWINDADVFQIYPRYIWDLENKRTIDTKLEHITFSEIEYTCVSHTWGRFRKPGPGAKIQNCLWAVPYNSQFDVENLPEVLHSVWKAGKLTTRYLWLDLLCIPQSDNFDRDIELAQVADDEIDRQAGIFRNATSCVCWLHDDAISSWKATQTAIRWCAVDWLRKTTIKGVYNIEELLRLLAAEAETPTELSLSSTPEKTWFSSLWTLQEACLWPSMIMLNYFWEPLLDDRGSYIMLDALLGISHTRGEFEFTETCDNSWIMNPLDEGFFKEVVAPQYGKESSRPLGPQQLYNLYHGQYGLGLITSPSPCGILAIGDRRYCETNMDRARAIQSVIGVNGWFKNTTKQEKDKLVLGLYSLPFVRAAVTKIGSRFYNSDSWATRGDYDPRQHTMEPGTMMCFTAPGGEARTSSLPDYLGDGGVDNDAVSSWHINPDASVTIHRAAILASHDGVAIYPDVRGQGVQFISWERLPVRVGAASMSLKIANNWGQSSLFPCDDIQTFFRKQPSGVLTYFVATRSEFLIIPSPDNGGCHHGIVLQGMSDKTLFKIGTYMISDTPLVDCFPPMQNVRFLVL
;
A
#
# COMPACT_ATOMS: atom_id res chain seq x y z
N MET A 1 -58.02 29.20 21.74
CA MET A 1 -57.47 28.78 23.06
C MET A 1 -57.19 27.29 23.01
N PHE A 2 -55.99 26.88 22.63
CA PHE A 2 -55.47 25.54 22.94
C PHE A 2 -53.98 25.73 23.27
N ARG A 3 -53.64 25.51 24.55
CA ARG A 3 -52.26 25.50 25.04
C ARG A 3 -51.63 24.18 24.61
N ILE A 4 -50.52 24.25 23.88
CA ILE A 4 -49.62 23.12 23.65
C ILE A 4 -48.84 22.93 24.97
N ALA A 5 -48.88 21.71 25.51
CA ALA A 5 -48.12 21.33 26.69
C ALA A 5 -46.61 21.34 26.37
N PRO A 6 -45.73 21.71 27.32
CA PRO A 6 -44.30 21.60 27.11
C PRO A 6 -43.92 20.11 27.01
N GLU A 7 -43.22 19.74 25.95
CA GLU A 7 -42.61 18.42 25.80
C GLU A 7 -41.73 18.15 27.03
N GLU A 8 -41.95 17.01 27.69
CA GLU A 8 -41.05 16.54 28.73
C GLU A 8 -39.67 16.30 28.09
N PRO A 9 -38.57 16.73 28.74
CA PRO A 9 -37.24 16.40 28.26
C PRO A 9 -37.09 14.87 28.28
N PHE A 10 -36.82 14.28 27.11
CA PHE A 10 -36.38 12.90 27.00
C PHE A 10 -35.34 12.61 28.09
N PRO A 11 -35.46 11.51 28.87
CA PRO A 11 -34.46 11.16 29.86
C PRO A 11 -33.12 11.04 29.12
N ARG A 12 -32.16 11.91 29.47
CA ARG A 12 -30.77 11.77 29.01
C ARG A 12 -30.33 10.36 29.41
N ALA A 13 -30.29 9.45 28.45
CA ALA A 13 -29.70 8.14 28.65
C ALA A 13 -28.32 8.37 29.28
N SER A 14 -28.07 7.74 30.42
CA SER A 14 -26.78 7.84 31.10
C SER A 14 -25.71 7.45 30.08
N PHE A 15 -24.87 8.42 29.67
CA PHE A 15 -23.76 8.18 28.77
C PHE A 15 -22.99 6.97 29.29
N ARG A 16 -22.94 5.91 28.48
CA ARG A 16 -22.04 4.78 28.73
C ARG A 16 -20.63 5.37 28.89
N THR A 17 -19.94 5.00 29.97
CA THR A 17 -18.63 5.55 30.31
C THR A 17 -17.58 5.06 29.30
N HIS A 18 -16.44 5.76 29.21
CA HIS A 18 -15.26 5.32 28.43
C HIS A 18 -14.86 3.87 28.71
N GLU A 19 -15.01 3.43 29.96
CA GLU A 19 -14.82 2.04 30.38
C GLU A 19 -15.71 1.05 29.60
N THR A 20 -16.90 1.47 29.18
CA THR A 20 -17.81 0.65 28.38
C THR A 20 -17.28 0.46 26.95
N ILE A 21 -16.68 1.50 26.36
CA ILE A 21 -16.07 1.45 25.02
C ILE A 21 -14.88 0.48 25.04
N LEU A 22 -14.01 0.61 26.03
CA LEU A 22 -12.83 -0.24 26.18
C LEU A 22 -13.21 -1.69 26.49
N SER A 23 -14.15 -1.92 27.40
CA SER A 23 -14.62 -3.28 27.74
C SER A 23 -15.22 -3.95 26.51
N TRP A 24 -16.07 -3.23 25.76
CA TRP A 24 -16.60 -3.72 24.50
C TRP A 24 -15.47 -4.06 23.51
N ALA A 25 -14.47 -3.18 23.35
CA ALA A 25 -13.37 -3.40 22.41
C ALA A 25 -12.53 -4.63 22.79
N ILE A 26 -12.26 -4.82 24.08
CA ILE A 26 -11.56 -6.00 24.60
C ILE A 26 -12.35 -7.29 24.31
N GLU A 27 -13.67 -7.24 24.44
CA GLU A 27 -14.55 -8.40 24.22
C GLU A 27 -14.80 -8.72 22.73
N ASN A 28 -14.79 -7.72 21.85
CA ASN A 28 -15.32 -7.85 20.48
C ASN A 28 -14.27 -7.67 19.37
N LEU A 29 -13.14 -7.01 19.62
CA LEU A 29 -12.11 -6.85 18.58
C LEU A 29 -11.23 -8.09 18.51
N ASP A 30 -11.12 -8.67 17.32
CA ASP A 30 -10.16 -9.73 17.04
C ASP A 30 -8.71 -9.23 17.01
N THR A 31 -7.76 -10.16 16.93
CA THR A 31 -6.32 -9.84 16.92
C THR A 31 -5.91 -8.94 15.74
N VAL A 32 -6.60 -9.03 14.60
CA VAL A 32 -6.29 -8.22 13.41
C VAL A 32 -6.77 -6.79 13.62
N ALA A 33 -8.00 -6.61 14.10
CA ALA A 33 -8.54 -5.30 14.43
C ALA A 33 -7.70 -4.57 15.48
N TRP A 34 -7.18 -5.30 16.48
CA TRP A 34 -6.27 -4.74 17.47
C TRP A 34 -4.95 -4.24 16.89
N LYS A 35 -4.41 -4.86 15.84
CA LYS A 35 -3.15 -4.43 15.20
C LYS A 35 -3.29 -3.13 14.43
N SER A 36 -4.51 -2.79 14.02
CA SER A 36 -4.84 -1.54 13.35
C SER A 36 -5.47 -0.50 14.28
N ALA A 37 -5.76 -0.85 15.54
CA ALA A 37 -6.35 0.05 16.54
C ALA A 37 -5.49 1.31 16.77
N PRO A 38 -6.08 2.47 17.12
CA PRO A 38 -5.33 3.68 17.42
C PRO A 38 -4.56 3.59 18.75
N LEU A 39 -3.46 4.35 18.87
CA LEU A 39 -2.57 4.34 20.04
C LEU A 39 -3.27 4.63 21.36
N TRP A 40 -4.26 5.54 21.39
CA TRP A 40 -5.02 5.82 22.62
C TRP A 40 -5.71 4.57 23.17
N LEU A 41 -6.22 3.69 22.29
CA LEU A 41 -6.91 2.47 22.70
C LEU A 41 -5.91 1.41 23.17
N CYS A 42 -4.75 1.32 22.52
CA CYS A 42 -3.65 0.46 22.97
C CYS A 42 -3.14 0.88 24.35
N LEU A 43 -3.00 2.18 24.59
CA LEU A 43 -2.64 2.72 25.90
C LEU A 43 -3.66 2.33 26.97
N ASP A 44 -4.95 2.58 26.72
CA ASP A 44 -6.00 2.26 27.68
C ASP A 44 -6.02 0.77 28.04
N ARG A 45 -5.86 -0.11 27.05
CA ARG A 45 -5.73 -1.56 27.26
C ARG A 45 -4.52 -1.90 28.14
N TYR A 46 -3.39 -1.25 27.90
CA TYR A 46 -2.16 -1.46 28.67
C TYR A 46 -2.32 -1.00 30.13
N LEU A 47 -2.93 0.17 30.37
CA LEU A 47 -3.17 0.70 31.72
C LEU A 47 -4.11 -0.20 32.53
N VAL A 48 -5.19 -0.69 31.92
CA VAL A 48 -6.09 -1.67 32.55
C VAL A 48 -5.34 -2.96 32.90
N GLY A 49 -4.51 -3.47 31.99
CA GLY A 49 -3.71 -4.68 32.22
C GLY A 49 -2.70 -4.55 33.36
N THR A 50 -2.16 -3.34 33.58
CA THR A 50 -1.21 -3.05 34.65
C THR A 50 -1.86 -2.66 35.98
N LYS A 51 -3.20 -2.66 36.06
CA LYS A 51 -4.00 -2.22 37.22
C LYS A 51 -3.70 -0.78 37.65
N GLN A 52 -3.25 0.06 36.73
CA GLN A 52 -3.24 1.50 36.94
C GLN A 52 -4.69 1.96 36.72
N THR A 53 -5.43 2.09 37.82
CA THR A 53 -6.91 2.20 37.83
C THR A 53 -7.44 3.52 37.31
N ASP A 54 -6.59 4.52 37.15
CA ASP A 54 -6.99 5.83 36.71
C ASP A 54 -6.88 5.83 35.18
N GLY A 55 -7.97 5.41 34.52
CA GLY A 55 -8.09 5.56 33.07
C GLY A 55 -7.90 7.03 32.68
N VAL A 56 -7.57 7.29 31.41
CA VAL A 56 -7.30 8.66 30.97
C VAL A 56 -8.58 9.51 31.02
N GLU A 57 -8.71 10.34 32.06
CA GLU A 57 -9.88 11.21 32.27
C GLU A 57 -9.96 12.35 31.23
N GLY A 58 -11.18 12.88 31.03
CA GLY A 58 -11.47 14.03 30.18
C GLY A 58 -12.26 13.69 28.90
N GLN A 59 -12.58 14.72 28.10
CA GLN A 59 -13.24 14.59 26.80
C GLN A 59 -12.50 15.42 25.74
N GLY A 60 -12.67 15.04 24.46
CA GLY A 60 -12.08 15.75 23.31
C GLY A 60 -10.59 16.03 23.46
N TRP A 61 -10.20 17.30 23.32
CA TRP A 61 -8.79 17.73 23.32
C TRP A 61 -8.09 17.54 24.66
N ALA A 62 -8.83 17.71 25.77
CA ALA A 62 -8.28 17.50 27.11
C ALA A 62 -7.87 16.03 27.30
N ARG A 63 -8.73 15.10 26.88
CA ARG A 63 -8.41 13.67 26.88
C ARG A 63 -7.21 13.36 26.00
N ALA A 64 -7.18 13.86 24.76
CA ALA A 64 -6.07 13.60 23.84
C ALA A 64 -4.72 14.08 24.41
N THR A 65 -4.72 15.22 25.09
CA THR A 65 -3.52 15.73 25.78
C THR A 65 -3.12 14.80 26.93
N ASN A 66 -4.08 14.34 27.74
CA ASN A 66 -3.82 13.40 28.81
C ASN A 66 -3.28 12.05 28.28
N VAL A 67 -3.82 11.53 27.17
CA VAL A 67 -3.32 10.32 26.50
C VAL A 67 -1.85 10.53 26.12
N TRP A 68 -1.53 11.64 25.46
CA TRP A 68 -0.16 11.93 25.05
C TRP A 68 0.79 12.07 26.24
N THR A 69 0.38 12.76 27.30
CA THR A 69 1.17 12.89 28.53
C THR A 69 1.47 11.52 29.17
N HIS A 70 0.52 10.59 29.19
CA HIS A 70 0.77 9.24 29.67
C HIS A 70 1.76 8.47 28.78
N LEU A 71 1.67 8.61 27.45
CA LEU A 71 2.66 8.03 26.54
C LEU A 71 4.07 8.58 26.80
N GLU A 72 4.20 9.90 27.03
CA GLU A 72 5.49 10.51 27.40
C GLU A 72 6.02 9.95 28.73
N GLN A 73 5.16 9.76 29.73
CA GLN A 73 5.53 9.15 31.01
C GLN A 73 5.97 7.68 30.85
N ILE A 74 5.33 6.92 29.97
CA ILE A 74 5.72 5.53 29.66
C ILE A 74 7.14 5.50 29.10
N VAL A 75 7.50 6.40 28.17
CA VAL A 75 8.86 6.46 27.59
C VAL A 75 9.92 6.76 28.65
N GLN A 76 9.59 7.59 29.64
CA GLN A 76 10.50 7.93 30.74
C GLN A 76 10.77 6.76 31.70
N ASN A 77 9.95 5.70 31.67
CA ASN A 77 10.11 4.52 32.51
C ASN A 77 10.42 3.28 31.65
N THR A 78 11.68 2.81 31.68
CA THR A 78 12.17 1.70 30.84
C THR A 78 11.33 0.41 30.95
N VAL A 79 10.84 0.08 32.15
CA VAL A 79 10.02 -1.12 32.38
C VAL A 79 8.64 -0.94 31.74
N ASN A 80 8.02 0.23 31.91
CA ASN A 80 6.73 0.51 31.30
C ASN A 80 6.84 0.60 29.78
N TYR A 81 7.90 1.24 29.27
CA TYR A 81 8.17 1.38 27.84
C TYR A 81 8.26 0.01 27.16
N SER A 82 9.13 -0.88 27.66
CA SER A 82 9.27 -2.23 27.10
C SER A 82 7.97 -3.04 27.18
N GLY A 83 7.26 -2.95 28.30
CA GLY A 83 5.95 -3.58 28.47
C GLY A 83 4.88 -3.08 27.49
N PHE A 84 4.80 -1.75 27.28
CA PHE A 84 3.85 -1.14 26.37
C PHE A 84 4.18 -1.45 24.90
N VAL A 85 5.45 -1.30 24.50
CA VAL A 85 5.90 -1.59 23.13
C VAL A 85 5.64 -3.04 22.76
N ALA A 86 5.80 -3.98 23.69
CA ALA A 86 5.47 -5.40 23.47
C ALA A 86 3.98 -5.65 23.17
N THR A 87 3.08 -4.70 23.48
CA THR A 87 1.66 -4.79 23.13
C THR A 87 1.30 -4.21 21.75
N LEU A 88 2.21 -3.44 21.16
CA LEU A 88 1.96 -2.76 19.88
C LEU A 88 2.29 -3.66 18.69
N SER A 89 1.51 -3.54 17.62
CA SER A 89 1.95 -3.98 16.30
C SER A 89 3.16 -3.16 15.85
N ARG A 90 3.96 -3.70 14.92
CA ARG A 90 5.12 -2.97 14.35
C ARG A 90 4.73 -1.58 13.83
N VAL A 91 3.59 -1.48 13.15
CA VAL A 91 3.14 -0.22 12.53
C VAL A 91 2.57 0.76 13.56
N GLN A 92 1.91 0.27 14.61
CA GLN A 92 1.55 1.09 15.76
C GLN A 92 2.79 1.64 16.46
N PHE A 93 3.82 0.81 16.63
CA PHE A 93 5.09 1.24 17.20
C PHE A 93 5.82 2.27 16.33
N ASP A 94 5.87 2.06 15.01
CA ASP A 94 6.46 3.03 14.08
C ASP A 94 5.67 4.36 14.08
N SER A 95 4.34 4.31 14.14
CA SER A 95 3.49 5.49 14.33
C SER A 95 3.82 6.24 15.61
N PHE A 96 3.92 5.53 16.73
CA PHE A 96 4.29 6.10 18.01
C PHE A 96 5.66 6.79 17.96
N ARG A 97 6.66 6.15 17.33
CA ARG A 97 8.00 6.74 17.14
C ARG A 97 7.97 7.99 16.28
N VAL A 98 7.24 7.97 15.15
CA VAL A 98 7.08 9.14 14.27
C VAL A 98 6.47 10.30 15.04
N LEU A 99 5.38 10.06 15.78
CA LEU A 99 4.73 11.10 16.58
C LEU A 99 5.64 11.62 17.68
N TYR A 100 6.40 10.77 18.36
CA TYR A 100 7.33 11.18 19.40
C TYR A 100 8.45 12.06 18.83
N HIS A 101 9.07 11.64 17.72
CA HIS A 101 10.10 12.42 17.03
C HIS A 101 9.58 13.75 16.50
N TRP A 102 8.36 13.77 15.96
CA TRP A 102 7.70 15.01 15.54
C TRP A 102 7.43 15.91 16.75
N TRP A 103 6.84 15.40 17.83
CA TRP A 103 6.54 16.18 19.04
C TRP A 103 7.79 16.80 19.67
N HIS A 104 8.93 16.11 19.62
CA HIS A 104 10.20 16.57 20.19
C HIS A 104 11.13 17.27 19.20
N ALA A 105 10.65 17.62 18.01
CA ALA A 105 11.41 18.31 16.97
C ALA A 105 12.70 17.58 16.51
N CYS A 106 12.75 16.25 16.55
CA CYS A 106 13.98 15.49 16.24
C CYS A 106 14.48 15.71 14.81
N TYR A 107 13.57 15.96 13.86
CA TYR A 107 13.86 16.14 12.43
C TYR A 107 13.27 17.41 11.83
N GLN A 108 13.07 18.45 12.64
CA GLN A 108 12.46 19.71 12.22
C GLN A 108 12.89 20.89 13.11
N LEU A 109 12.51 22.11 12.72
CA LEU A 109 12.69 23.29 13.57
C LEU A 109 11.80 23.19 14.82
N GLU A 110 12.36 23.52 15.98
CA GLU A 110 11.66 23.43 17.28
C GLU A 110 10.37 24.26 17.32
N ASP A 111 10.40 25.44 16.67
CA ASP A 111 9.25 26.31 16.50
C ASP A 111 8.02 25.60 15.91
N HIS A 112 8.20 24.64 15.00
CA HIS A 112 7.08 23.93 14.39
C HIS A 112 6.38 23.01 15.40
N SER A 113 7.15 22.26 16.19
CA SER A 113 6.59 21.44 17.28
C SER A 113 5.94 22.31 18.35
N ASN A 114 6.57 23.42 18.71
CA ASN A 114 6.04 24.36 19.72
C ASN A 114 4.74 25.03 19.25
N ALA A 115 4.61 25.33 17.96
CA ALA A 115 3.38 25.84 17.37
C ALA A 115 2.23 24.81 17.47
N ALA A 116 2.48 23.54 17.11
CA ALA A 116 1.50 22.46 17.26
C ALA A 116 1.08 22.25 18.73
N LYS A 117 2.03 22.22 19.67
CA LYS A 117 1.75 22.11 21.11
C LYS A 117 0.91 23.27 21.63
N SER A 118 1.26 24.49 21.22
CA SER A 118 0.54 25.71 21.61
C SER A 118 -0.90 25.69 21.11
N TYR A 119 -1.13 25.15 19.91
CA TYR A 119 -2.45 24.97 19.36
C TYR A 119 -3.30 24.00 20.16
N ILE A 120 -2.76 22.80 20.43
CA ILE A 120 -3.44 21.78 21.23
C ILE A 120 -3.83 22.35 22.59
N LYS A 121 -2.90 23.06 23.26
CA LYS A 121 -3.17 23.73 24.53
C LYS A 121 -4.34 24.72 24.46
N LYS A 122 -4.38 25.59 23.44
CA LYS A 122 -5.48 26.54 23.24
C LYS A 122 -6.83 25.86 23.00
N LYS A 123 -6.84 24.71 22.33
CA LYS A 123 -8.05 23.89 22.13
C LYS A 123 -8.56 23.29 23.43
N VAL A 124 -7.64 22.82 24.30
CA VAL A 124 -7.98 22.34 25.65
C VAL A 124 -8.62 23.44 26.50
N GLU A 125 -8.14 24.68 26.38
CA GLU A 125 -8.64 25.85 27.11
C GLU A 125 -10.04 26.34 26.64
N GLY A 126 -10.70 25.61 25.74
CA GLY A 126 -12.08 25.90 25.32
C GLY A 126 -12.22 27.13 24.41
N CYS A 127 -11.13 27.60 23.82
CA CYS A 127 -11.21 28.65 22.81
C CYS A 127 -12.00 28.11 21.61
N ASN A 128 -13.04 28.83 21.17
CA ASN A 128 -13.82 28.51 19.96
C ASN A 128 -12.95 28.80 18.72
N VAL A 129 -12.02 27.88 18.45
CA VAL A 129 -11.00 28.03 17.41
C VAL A 129 -11.52 27.39 16.11
N PHE A 130 -12.68 27.83 15.63
CA PHE A 130 -13.26 27.46 14.32
C PHE A 130 -12.96 28.53 13.24
N HIS A 131 -11.84 29.25 13.38
CA HIS A 131 -11.43 30.28 12.43
C HIS A 131 -10.40 29.71 11.43
N PRO A 132 -10.49 29.97 10.12
CA PRO A 132 -9.50 29.51 9.12
C PRO A 132 -8.05 29.92 9.44
N SER A 133 -7.85 31.05 10.12
CA SER A 133 -6.54 31.61 10.54
C SER A 133 -5.80 30.81 11.64
N VAL A 134 -6.22 29.57 11.88
CA VAL A 134 -5.78 28.73 12.98
C VAL A 134 -4.76 27.71 12.52
N ARG A 135 -4.87 27.25 11.26
CA ARG A 135 -3.82 26.45 10.64
C ARG A 135 -2.53 27.24 10.48
N ASP A 136 -2.64 28.52 10.15
CA ASP A 136 -1.53 29.50 10.18
C ASP A 136 -0.81 29.52 11.54
N PHE A 137 -1.56 29.37 12.64
CA PHE A 137 -1.02 29.45 14.00
C PHE A 137 -0.18 28.24 14.40
N CYS A 138 -0.53 27.07 13.89
CA CYS A 138 0.14 25.81 14.19
C CYS A 138 1.35 25.57 13.29
N ARG A 139 1.50 26.37 12.22
CA ARG A 139 2.46 26.15 11.15
C ARG A 139 2.33 24.74 10.53
N VAL A 140 1.15 24.11 10.62
CA VAL A 140 0.96 22.75 10.07
C VAL A 140 1.09 22.76 8.55
N ASP A 141 0.74 23.88 7.94
CA ASP A 141 0.87 24.06 6.49
C ASP A 141 2.30 24.48 6.10
N HIS A 142 3.27 24.58 7.03
CA HIS A 142 4.64 24.92 6.65
C HIS A 142 5.35 23.80 5.90
N SER A 143 4.97 22.54 6.15
CA SER A 143 5.44 21.41 5.35
C SER A 143 4.46 20.25 5.36
N LEU A 144 4.48 19.43 4.30
CA LEU A 144 3.67 18.21 4.25
C LEU A 144 4.02 17.26 5.41
N TYR A 145 5.27 17.23 5.87
CA TYR A 145 5.65 16.48 7.07
C TYR A 145 4.89 16.92 8.32
N GLN A 146 4.72 18.23 8.57
CA GLN A 146 3.89 18.70 9.69
C GLN A 146 2.45 18.23 9.53
N GLN A 147 1.89 18.43 8.35
CA GLN A 147 0.50 18.14 8.04
C GLN A 147 0.18 16.68 8.30
N TRP A 148 1.00 15.78 7.77
CA TRP A 148 0.79 14.35 7.94
C TRP A 148 1.05 13.87 9.37
N CYS A 149 2.08 14.38 10.06
CA CYS A 149 2.31 14.00 11.46
C CYS A 149 1.21 14.51 12.39
N PHE A 150 0.71 15.72 12.16
CA PHE A 150 -0.40 16.27 12.94
C PHE A 150 -1.69 15.49 12.68
N GLY A 151 -2.00 15.19 11.41
CA GLY A 151 -3.15 14.34 11.05
C GLY A 151 -3.03 12.92 11.64
N LEU A 152 -1.83 12.34 11.64
CA LEU A 152 -1.56 11.08 12.32
C LEU A 152 -1.82 11.19 13.83
N TRP A 153 -1.33 12.25 14.47
CA TRP A 153 -1.57 12.49 15.91
C TRP A 153 -3.06 12.54 16.22
N GLU A 154 -3.84 13.26 15.40
CA GLU A 154 -5.30 13.32 15.56
C GLU A 154 -5.93 11.92 15.45
N LYS A 155 -5.57 11.12 14.44
CA LYS A 155 -6.19 9.78 14.29
C LYS A 155 -5.72 8.76 15.33
N GLU A 156 -4.51 8.91 15.87
CA GLU A 156 -3.92 8.00 16.85
C GLU A 156 -4.29 8.33 18.30
N ILE A 157 -4.49 9.61 18.60
CA ILE A 157 -4.60 10.12 19.97
C ILE A 157 -5.97 10.76 20.23
N PHE A 158 -6.56 11.43 19.24
CA PHE A 158 -7.81 12.17 19.40
C PHE A 158 -9.03 11.31 19.05
N LEU A 159 -9.82 10.97 20.08
CA LEU A 159 -11.14 10.36 19.88
C LEU A 159 -12.15 11.47 19.59
N HIS A 160 -12.70 11.50 18.37
CA HIS A 160 -13.73 12.47 18.00
C HIS A 160 -15.00 12.22 18.84
N GLN A 161 -15.54 13.28 19.43
CA GLN A 161 -16.70 13.19 20.32
C GLN A 161 -17.94 12.62 19.60
N GLU A 162 -18.13 12.98 18.34
CA GLU A 162 -19.21 12.46 17.50
C GLU A 162 -19.11 10.94 17.29
N LEU A 163 -17.88 10.42 17.14
CA LEU A 163 -17.65 8.98 17.02
C LEU A 163 -17.90 8.26 18.35
N SER A 164 -17.61 8.91 19.49
CA SER A 164 -17.98 8.35 20.79
C SER A 164 -19.49 8.27 20.94
N ASP A 165 -20.24 9.31 20.55
CA ASP A 165 -21.70 9.31 20.67
C ASP A 165 -22.35 8.25 19.75
N GLU A 166 -21.86 8.07 18.52
CA GLU A 166 -22.31 7.00 17.63
C GLU A 166 -21.96 5.59 18.16
N LEU A 167 -20.75 5.39 18.66
CA LEU A 167 -20.32 4.11 19.25
C LEU A 167 -21.15 3.71 20.47
N LEU A 168 -21.51 4.70 21.30
CA LEU A 168 -22.27 4.49 22.53
C LEU A 168 -23.76 4.21 22.27
N ASN A 169 -24.30 4.74 21.16
CA ASN A 169 -25.71 4.60 20.78
C ASN A 169 -25.97 3.44 19.79
N ALA A 170 -24.95 2.91 19.12
CA ALA A 170 -25.08 1.82 18.18
C ALA A 170 -25.44 0.47 18.86
N GLU A 171 -26.43 -0.23 18.31
CA GLU A 171 -26.63 -1.67 18.58
C GLU A 171 -25.39 -2.46 18.11
N ASN A 172 -25.11 -3.61 18.74
CA ASN A 172 -23.83 -4.35 18.65
C ASN A 172 -23.22 -4.48 17.23
N SER A 173 -24.04 -4.61 16.16
CA SER A 173 -23.54 -4.72 14.78
C SER A 173 -23.07 -3.41 14.15
N HIS A 174 -23.68 -2.26 14.50
CA HIS A 174 -23.23 -0.95 14.00
C HIS A 174 -21.89 -0.54 14.63
N SER A 175 -21.68 -0.88 15.91
CA SER A 175 -20.43 -0.57 16.61
C SER A 175 -19.21 -1.18 15.91
N ILE A 176 -19.30 -2.43 15.42
CA ILE A 176 -18.20 -3.09 14.70
C ILE A 176 -17.80 -2.32 13.43
N LEU A 177 -18.77 -1.81 12.67
CA LEU A 177 -18.50 -1.05 11.46
C LEU A 177 -17.82 0.28 11.77
N VAL A 178 -18.29 1.00 12.79
CA VAL A 178 -17.66 2.25 13.24
C VAL A 178 -16.23 2.00 13.70
N TRP A 179 -15.97 0.92 14.43
CA TRP A 179 -14.62 0.54 14.84
C TRP A 179 -13.71 0.22 13.66
N LYS A 180 -14.20 -0.55 12.69
CA LYS A 180 -13.46 -0.82 11.45
C LYS A 180 -13.14 0.48 10.71
N ALA A 181 -14.05 1.46 10.71
CA ALA A 181 -13.80 2.77 10.13
C ALA A 181 -12.71 3.55 10.90
N ILE A 182 -12.76 3.57 12.24
CA ILE A 182 -11.73 4.23 13.07
C ILE A 182 -10.35 3.59 12.86
N ALA A 183 -10.26 2.26 12.95
CA ALA A 183 -9.02 1.54 12.70
C ALA A 183 -8.52 1.74 11.26
N GLY A 184 -9.44 1.77 10.29
CA GLY A 184 -9.15 2.09 8.89
C GLY A 184 -8.56 3.48 8.73
N HIS A 185 -9.12 4.50 9.38
CA HIS A 185 -8.60 5.86 9.36
C HIS A 185 -7.22 5.98 10.01
N ALA A 186 -7.00 5.34 11.17
CA ALA A 186 -5.69 5.29 11.80
C ALA A 186 -4.66 4.63 10.88
N ARG A 187 -5.01 3.50 10.25
CA ARG A 187 -4.16 2.82 9.27
C ARG A 187 -3.83 3.69 8.06
N ILE A 188 -4.83 4.38 7.47
CA ILE A 188 -4.60 5.29 6.35
C ILE A 188 -3.66 6.42 6.77
N ALA A 189 -3.88 7.03 7.94
CA ALA A 189 -3.00 8.08 8.45
C ALA A 189 -1.56 7.60 8.65
N ARG A 190 -1.35 6.37 9.14
CA ARG A 190 -0.01 5.74 9.25
C ARG A 190 0.66 5.60 7.90
N ASN A 191 -0.05 5.01 6.94
CA ASN A 191 0.46 4.77 5.58
C ASN A 191 0.82 6.07 4.86
N LEU A 192 0.21 7.19 5.25
CA LEU A 192 0.53 8.51 4.71
C LEU A 192 1.65 9.20 5.48
N ALA A 193 1.64 9.21 6.82
CA ALA A 193 2.62 9.97 7.60
C ALA A 193 4.00 9.33 7.73
N ILE A 194 4.06 7.99 7.83
CA ILE A 194 5.32 7.25 8.00
C ILE A 194 6.30 7.49 6.83
N PRO A 195 5.90 7.39 5.54
CA PRO A 195 6.79 7.71 4.42
C PRO A 195 7.33 9.15 4.48
N PHE A 196 6.47 10.14 4.79
CA PHE A 196 6.90 11.54 4.89
C PHE A 196 7.89 11.75 6.02
N ALA A 197 7.69 11.10 7.15
CA ALA A 197 8.62 11.15 8.27
C ALA A 197 9.98 10.54 7.91
N ALA A 198 10.02 9.47 7.11
CA ALA A 198 11.27 8.82 6.71
C ALA A 198 12.07 9.73 5.77
N LYS A 199 11.40 10.40 4.83
CA LYS A 199 11.98 11.41 3.93
C LYS A 199 12.48 12.62 4.70
N GLN A 200 11.68 13.16 5.62
CA GLN A 200 12.04 14.28 6.47
C GLN A 200 13.30 13.98 7.28
N ARG A 201 13.41 12.79 7.87
CA ARG A 201 14.58 12.35 8.64
C ARG A 201 15.86 12.42 7.80
N ILE A 202 15.85 11.82 6.60
CA ILE A 202 17.00 11.83 5.68
C ILE A 202 17.35 13.26 5.27
N ALA A 203 16.35 14.05 4.90
CA ALA A 203 16.56 15.41 4.43
C ALA A 203 17.10 16.33 5.53
N TYR A 204 16.58 16.20 6.75
CA TYR A 204 17.04 16.97 7.90
C TYR A 204 18.45 16.55 8.35
N ALA A 205 18.79 15.26 8.27
CA ALA A 205 20.16 14.78 8.48
C ALA A 205 21.14 15.44 7.50
N THR A 206 20.76 15.54 6.21
CA THR A 206 21.54 16.27 5.21
C THR A 206 21.62 17.76 5.55
N LEU A 207 20.52 18.43 5.90
CA LEU A 207 20.57 19.85 6.30
C LEU A 207 21.59 20.09 7.43
N LEU A 208 21.52 19.30 8.51
CA LEU A 208 22.41 19.43 9.67
C LEU A 208 23.89 19.32 9.29
N LYS A 209 24.24 18.43 8.35
CA LYS A 209 25.61 18.27 7.87
C LYS A 209 26.17 19.53 7.20
N TYR A 210 25.32 20.29 6.49
CA TYR A 210 25.73 21.48 5.73
C TYR A 210 25.46 22.79 6.47
N GLN A 211 24.98 22.75 7.72
CA GLN A 211 24.73 23.95 8.55
C GLN A 211 25.98 24.78 8.88
N SER A 212 27.19 24.27 8.64
CA SER A 212 28.43 25.06 8.75
C SER A 212 28.54 26.19 7.72
N LEU A 213 27.69 26.21 6.69
CA LEU A 213 27.58 27.28 5.71
C LEU A 213 26.71 28.44 6.25
N ASP A 214 27.28 29.33 7.06
CA ASP A 214 26.72 30.64 7.50
C ASP A 214 25.18 30.73 7.69
N TRP A 215 24.56 29.67 8.22
CA TRP A 215 23.14 29.66 8.51
C TRP A 215 22.87 30.53 9.74
N PRO A 216 21.78 31.31 9.81
CA PRO A 216 21.45 32.05 11.02
C PRO A 216 21.32 31.09 12.21
N ARG A 217 22.38 31.07 13.04
CA ARG A 217 22.49 30.22 14.25
C ARG A 217 21.47 30.57 15.33
N SER A 218 20.69 31.63 15.15
CA SER A 218 19.90 32.26 16.21
C SER A 218 18.61 31.51 16.59
N SER A 219 18.21 30.45 15.88
CA SER A 219 16.95 29.75 16.18
C SER A 219 17.05 28.22 16.38
N MET A 220 18.22 27.59 16.18
CA MET A 220 18.37 26.16 16.42
C MET A 220 19.16 25.94 17.71
N SER A 221 18.41 25.77 18.80
CA SER A 221 18.92 25.34 20.11
C SER A 221 19.79 24.10 19.94
N THR A 222 21.06 24.20 20.30
CA THR A 222 21.99 23.07 20.37
C THR A 222 21.61 22.17 21.56
N ARG A 223 20.49 21.45 21.48
CA ARG A 223 20.25 20.36 22.43
C ARG A 223 21.23 19.23 22.12
N SER A 224 22.27 19.17 22.96
CA SER A 224 23.28 18.11 23.03
C SER A 224 22.73 16.79 23.60
N GLU A 225 21.46 16.75 24.02
CA GLU A 225 20.83 15.56 24.59
C GLU A 225 19.52 15.32 23.83
N SER A 226 19.60 14.47 22.79
CA SER A 226 18.38 13.96 22.14
C SER A 226 17.58 13.18 23.19
N PRO A 227 16.24 13.35 23.27
CA PRO A 227 15.41 12.57 24.19
C PRO A 227 15.61 11.09 23.88
N ILE A 228 16.15 10.35 24.85
CA ILE A 228 16.50 8.93 24.71
C ILE A 228 15.20 8.14 24.81
N ILE A 229 14.51 7.91 23.69
CA ILE A 229 13.94 6.56 23.52
C ILE A 229 15.17 5.63 23.58
N PRO A 230 15.20 4.56 24.37
CA PRO A 230 16.30 3.60 24.36
C PRO A 230 16.45 3.02 22.95
N GLU A 231 17.28 3.67 22.14
CA GLU A 231 17.53 3.28 20.77
C GLU A 231 18.44 2.06 20.85
N GLY A 232 17.86 0.88 20.69
CA GLY A 232 18.66 -0.29 20.36
C GLY A 232 19.50 -0.02 19.10
N PRO A 233 20.59 -0.76 18.85
CA PRO A 233 21.54 -0.47 17.76
C PRO A 233 20.94 -0.44 16.33
N MET A 234 19.68 -0.85 16.12
CA MET A 234 18.93 -0.69 14.85
C MET A 234 17.75 0.31 14.90
N CYS A 235 17.51 0.97 16.03
CA CYS A 235 16.32 1.79 16.28
C CYS A 235 16.36 3.21 15.67
N PHE A 236 17.31 3.53 14.79
CA PHE A 236 17.40 4.88 14.21
C PHE A 236 16.55 5.11 12.96
N ALA A 237 16.12 4.05 12.29
CA ALA A 237 15.26 4.13 11.12
C ALA A 237 13.87 3.55 11.45
N PHE A 238 12.82 4.22 11.02
CA PHE A 238 11.49 3.63 10.92
C PHE A 238 11.21 3.38 9.44
N SER A 239 10.31 2.44 9.18
CA SER A 239 9.91 2.05 7.83
C SER A 239 9.45 3.27 7.02
N ALA A 240 9.58 3.24 5.70
CA ALA A 240 8.88 4.18 4.82
C ALA A 240 7.58 3.58 4.26
N VAL A 241 7.18 2.39 4.73
CA VAL A 241 5.92 1.72 4.44
C VAL A 241 5.20 1.47 5.76
N GLY A 242 3.89 1.68 5.83
CA GLY A 242 3.15 1.39 7.05
C GLY A 242 2.97 -0.12 7.23
N GLU A 243 1.88 -0.67 6.72
CA GLU A 243 1.61 -2.12 6.74
C GLU A 243 2.07 -2.80 5.44
N THR A 244 2.69 -3.97 5.55
CA THR A 244 3.23 -4.73 4.41
C THR A 244 2.45 -6.03 4.25
N CYS A 245 2.06 -6.36 3.01
CA CYS A 245 1.36 -7.59 2.67
C CYS A 245 0.15 -7.91 3.57
N THR A 246 -0.73 -6.93 3.81
CA THR A 246 -1.89 -7.05 4.71
C THR A 246 -2.86 -8.17 4.37
N TRP A 247 -2.87 -8.62 3.11
CA TRP A 247 -3.68 -9.75 2.61
C TRP A 247 -3.15 -11.13 3.04
N ILE A 248 -1.95 -11.20 3.61
CA ILE A 248 -1.42 -12.43 4.20
C ILE A 248 -1.90 -12.51 5.65
N ASN A 249 -2.88 -13.38 5.89
CA ASN A 249 -3.44 -13.56 7.22
C ASN A 249 -2.34 -13.93 8.21
N ASP A 250 -2.30 -13.21 9.32
CA ASP A 250 -1.33 -13.46 10.38
C ASP A 250 -1.46 -14.87 10.92
N ALA A 251 -2.68 -15.42 11.03
CA ALA A 251 -2.90 -16.81 11.44
C ALA A 251 -2.23 -17.84 10.51
N ASP A 252 -2.10 -17.51 9.22
CA ASP A 252 -1.48 -18.40 8.22
C ASP A 252 0.06 -18.37 8.28
N VAL A 253 0.66 -17.39 8.97
CA VAL A 253 2.13 -17.19 9.01
C VAL A 253 2.70 -17.06 10.43
N PHE A 254 1.86 -16.90 11.43
CA PHE A 254 2.26 -16.82 12.82
C PHE A 254 2.82 -18.17 13.25
N GLN A 255 3.97 -18.13 13.92
CA GLN A 255 4.74 -19.32 14.30
C GLN A 255 5.22 -20.20 13.14
N ILE A 256 5.21 -19.69 11.91
CA ILE A 256 5.95 -20.31 10.82
C ILE A 256 7.40 -19.83 10.88
N TYR A 257 8.26 -20.71 11.37
CA TYR A 257 9.68 -20.45 11.50
C TYR A 257 10.51 -21.33 10.55
N PRO A 258 11.76 -20.94 10.26
CA PRO A 258 12.64 -21.73 9.41
C PRO A 258 12.88 -23.14 9.95
N ARG A 259 12.87 -24.16 9.08
CA ARG A 259 13.34 -25.49 9.45
C ARG A 259 14.84 -25.52 9.74
N TYR A 260 15.59 -24.70 8.99
CA TYR A 260 17.03 -24.59 9.17
C TYR A 260 17.42 -23.13 9.39
N ILE A 261 18.40 -22.94 10.28
CA ILE A 261 18.99 -21.64 10.54
C ILE A 261 20.50 -21.78 10.66
N TRP A 262 21.24 -20.75 10.28
CA TRP A 262 22.69 -20.73 10.39
C TRP A 262 23.12 -20.08 11.70
N ASP A 263 23.90 -20.79 12.51
CA ASP A 263 24.50 -20.28 13.74
C ASP A 263 25.83 -19.60 13.42
N LEU A 264 25.87 -18.26 13.51
CA LEU A 264 27.07 -17.48 13.19
C LEU A 264 28.20 -17.75 14.19
N GLU A 265 27.90 -18.13 15.43
CA GLU A 265 28.93 -18.41 16.44
C GLU A 265 29.66 -19.72 16.16
N ASN A 266 28.88 -20.79 15.91
CA ASN A 266 29.41 -22.13 15.68
C ASN A 266 29.66 -22.46 14.19
N LYS A 267 29.31 -21.54 13.28
CA LYS A 267 29.44 -21.69 11.83
C LYS A 267 28.85 -23.02 11.35
N ARG A 268 27.57 -23.25 11.68
CA ARG A 268 26.85 -24.49 11.35
C ARG A 268 25.39 -24.25 11.01
N THR A 269 24.83 -25.11 10.18
CA THR A 269 23.38 -25.21 9.99
C THR A 269 22.77 -25.99 11.15
N ILE A 270 21.71 -25.44 11.73
CA ILE A 270 20.92 -26.02 12.81
C ILE A 270 19.60 -26.50 12.23
N ASP A 271 19.21 -27.73 12.58
CA ASP A 271 17.85 -28.22 12.36
C ASP A 271 16.99 -27.87 13.57
N THR A 272 16.13 -26.88 13.42
CA THR A 272 15.35 -26.31 14.53
C THR A 272 14.34 -27.31 15.11
N LYS A 273 13.88 -28.28 14.31
CA LYS A 273 12.96 -29.32 14.76
C LYS A 273 13.67 -30.38 15.59
N LEU A 274 14.88 -30.78 15.19
CA LEU A 274 15.65 -31.82 15.88
C LEU A 274 16.30 -31.30 17.16
N GLU A 275 16.72 -30.05 17.17
CA GLU A 275 17.36 -29.43 18.33
C GLU A 275 16.36 -28.86 19.35
N HIS A 276 15.06 -29.12 19.17
CA HIS A 276 13.98 -28.70 20.08
C HIS A 276 14.00 -27.21 20.44
N ILE A 277 14.41 -26.35 19.49
CA ILE A 277 14.59 -24.94 19.80
C ILE A 277 13.22 -24.24 19.84
N THR A 278 12.94 -23.60 20.96
CA THR A 278 11.77 -22.76 21.17
C THR A 278 11.96 -21.43 20.46
N PHE A 279 11.25 -21.24 19.35
CA PHE A 279 11.36 -20.02 18.55
C PHE A 279 10.90 -18.73 19.23
N SER A 280 10.20 -18.82 20.37
CA SER A 280 9.98 -17.66 21.23
C SER A 280 11.28 -17.03 21.76
N GLU A 281 12.41 -17.74 21.63
CA GLU A 281 13.71 -17.35 22.16
C GLU A 281 14.78 -17.14 21.06
N ILE A 282 14.45 -17.39 19.79
CA ILE A 282 15.39 -17.21 18.67
C ILE A 282 15.10 -15.89 17.95
N GLU A 283 16.01 -14.94 18.09
CA GLU A 283 16.11 -13.80 17.19
C GLU A 283 17.03 -14.13 16.01
N TYR A 284 16.59 -13.77 14.80
CA TYR A 284 17.38 -14.03 13.59
C TYR A 284 17.23 -12.95 12.52
N THR A 285 18.24 -12.87 11.66
CA THR A 285 18.29 -11.96 10.51
C THR A 285 18.12 -12.73 9.21
N CYS A 286 17.17 -12.32 8.38
CA CYS A 286 17.05 -12.81 7.00
C CYS A 286 18.03 -12.07 6.08
N VAL A 287 18.70 -12.79 5.18
CA VAL A 287 19.53 -12.22 4.12
C VAL A 287 18.89 -12.49 2.77
N SER A 288 18.50 -11.41 2.09
CA SER A 288 18.08 -11.43 0.69
C SER A 288 19.28 -11.21 -0.22
N HIS A 289 19.46 -12.06 -1.22
CA HIS A 289 20.48 -11.88 -2.26
C HIS A 289 20.07 -12.55 -3.58
N THR A 290 20.93 -12.51 -4.59
CA THR A 290 20.74 -13.28 -5.85
C THR A 290 21.87 -14.27 -6.08
N TRP A 291 21.59 -15.58 -6.14
CA TRP A 291 22.66 -16.56 -6.41
C TRP A 291 22.39 -17.47 -7.61
N GLY A 292 21.15 -17.90 -7.84
CA GLY A 292 20.82 -18.95 -8.82
C GLY A 292 21.38 -18.69 -10.23
N ARG A 293 21.22 -17.48 -10.75
CA ARG A 293 21.73 -17.07 -12.08
C ARG A 293 23.25 -16.95 -12.18
N PHE A 294 23.95 -16.98 -11.04
CA PHE A 294 25.41 -16.91 -10.94
C PHE A 294 26.01 -18.26 -10.51
N ARG A 295 25.17 -19.30 -10.42
CA ARG A 295 25.57 -20.66 -10.12
C ARG A 295 26.54 -21.14 -11.20
N LYS A 296 27.70 -21.64 -10.79
CA LYS A 296 28.63 -22.35 -11.66
C LYS A 296 28.12 -23.80 -11.86
N PRO A 297 28.20 -24.36 -13.08
CA PRO A 297 27.86 -25.75 -13.29
C PRO A 297 28.85 -26.68 -12.58
N GLY A 298 28.36 -27.82 -12.10
CA GLY A 298 29.17 -28.83 -11.41
C GLY A 298 28.76 -29.02 -9.94
N PRO A 299 29.46 -29.91 -9.22
CA PRO A 299 29.13 -30.22 -7.83
C PRO A 299 29.33 -29.00 -6.92
N GLY A 300 28.44 -28.83 -5.95
CA GLY A 300 28.55 -27.78 -4.93
C GLY A 300 29.76 -27.94 -4.00
N ALA A 301 30.15 -26.83 -3.38
CA ALA A 301 31.17 -26.73 -2.34
C ALA A 301 30.73 -27.44 -1.05
N LYS A 302 31.64 -28.18 -0.42
CA LYS A 302 31.41 -28.80 0.89
C LYS A 302 31.80 -27.82 2.00
N ILE A 303 30.83 -27.02 2.43
CA ILE A 303 31.00 -26.12 3.56
C ILE A 303 30.97 -26.94 4.85
N GLN A 304 31.96 -26.73 5.73
CA GLN A 304 32.03 -27.41 7.01
C GLN A 304 30.77 -27.12 7.84
N ASN A 305 30.16 -28.16 8.40
CA ASN A 305 28.93 -28.11 9.21
C ASN A 305 27.69 -27.53 8.49
N CYS A 306 27.71 -27.43 7.16
CA CYS A 306 26.49 -27.30 6.36
C CYS A 306 25.93 -28.69 6.06
N LEU A 307 24.61 -28.86 6.11
CA LEU A 307 23.96 -30.16 5.93
C LEU A 307 23.94 -30.63 4.45
N TRP A 308 24.25 -29.74 3.51
CA TRP A 308 24.30 -30.03 2.08
C TRP A 308 25.47 -29.31 1.40
N ALA A 309 25.77 -29.73 0.17
CA ALA A 309 26.73 -29.02 -0.68
C ALA A 309 26.10 -27.72 -1.18
N VAL A 310 26.85 -26.61 -1.13
CA VAL A 310 26.38 -25.29 -1.53
C VAL A 310 26.89 -24.98 -2.94
N PRO A 311 26.04 -24.61 -3.91
CA PRO A 311 26.46 -24.38 -5.28
C PRO A 311 27.52 -23.28 -5.37
N TYR A 312 28.59 -23.53 -6.15
CA TYR A 312 29.60 -22.49 -6.40
C TYR A 312 28.99 -21.29 -7.12
N ASN A 313 29.48 -20.09 -6.80
CA ASN A 313 28.99 -18.84 -7.38
C ASN A 313 30.10 -18.14 -8.20
N SER A 314 29.72 -17.40 -9.24
CA SER A 314 30.65 -16.58 -10.03
C SER A 314 30.94 -15.19 -9.44
N GLN A 315 30.12 -14.71 -8.51
CA GLN A 315 30.21 -13.36 -7.93
C GLN A 315 30.98 -13.33 -6.60
N PHE A 316 30.93 -14.41 -5.82
CA PHE A 316 31.60 -14.48 -4.52
C PHE A 316 32.08 -15.89 -4.20
N ASP A 317 33.02 -15.98 -3.25
CA ASP A 317 33.55 -17.25 -2.76
C ASP A 317 32.62 -17.86 -1.69
N VAL A 318 32.02 -18.98 -2.04
CA VAL A 318 31.06 -19.71 -1.20
C VAL A 318 31.76 -20.47 -0.07
N GLU A 319 33.01 -20.89 -0.24
CA GLU A 319 33.76 -21.64 0.79
C GLU A 319 34.16 -20.75 1.96
N ASN A 320 34.46 -19.48 1.68
CA ASN A 320 34.79 -18.48 2.69
C ASN A 320 33.55 -17.83 3.35
N LEU A 321 32.35 -18.12 2.86
CA LEU A 321 31.11 -17.50 3.33
C LEU A 321 30.89 -17.65 4.87
N PRO A 322 31.13 -18.81 5.51
CA PRO A 322 31.04 -18.93 6.98
C PRO A 322 31.90 -17.94 7.75
N GLU A 323 33.13 -17.70 7.29
CA GLU A 323 34.08 -16.80 7.96
C GLU A 323 33.70 -15.34 7.76
N VAL A 324 33.25 -14.99 6.56
CA VAL A 324 32.73 -13.65 6.26
C VAL A 324 31.52 -13.35 7.14
N LEU A 325 30.53 -14.25 7.17
CA LEU A 325 29.31 -14.06 7.98
C LEU A 325 29.61 -13.95 9.47
N HIS A 326 30.50 -14.81 10.00
CA HIS A 326 30.95 -14.71 11.39
C HIS A 326 31.61 -13.36 11.69
N SER A 327 32.49 -12.90 10.81
CA SER A 327 33.21 -11.63 10.96
C SER A 327 32.28 -10.42 10.91
N VAL A 328 31.31 -10.43 10.00
CA VAL A 328 30.28 -9.39 9.85
C VAL A 328 29.43 -9.30 11.13
N TRP A 329 29.01 -10.43 11.68
CA TRP A 329 28.30 -10.48 12.96
C TRP A 329 29.16 -9.99 14.13
N LYS A 330 30.40 -10.46 14.26
CA LYS A 330 31.34 -10.00 15.30
C LYS A 330 31.64 -8.50 15.22
N ALA A 331 31.61 -7.93 14.01
CA ALA A 331 31.74 -6.49 13.78
C ALA A 331 30.47 -5.68 14.11
N GLY A 332 29.38 -6.33 14.53
CA GLY A 332 28.11 -5.68 14.88
C GLY A 332 27.28 -5.23 13.67
N LYS A 333 27.63 -5.67 12.45
CA LYS A 333 26.88 -5.33 11.23
C LYS A 333 25.60 -6.17 11.08
N LEU A 334 25.57 -7.35 11.71
CA LEU A 334 24.37 -8.16 11.92
C LEU A 334 24.09 -8.20 13.42
N THR A 335 22.84 -8.02 13.81
CA THR A 335 22.44 -7.86 15.22
C THR A 335 22.07 -9.15 15.91
N THR A 336 21.78 -10.20 15.14
CA THR A 336 21.36 -11.48 15.67
C THR A 336 22.45 -12.52 15.46
N ARG A 337 22.52 -13.50 16.36
CA ARG A 337 23.44 -14.64 16.24
C ARG A 337 23.03 -15.60 15.13
N TYR A 338 21.72 -15.71 14.90
CA TYR A 338 21.17 -16.67 13.94
C TYR A 338 20.81 -15.98 12.63
N LEU A 339 21.07 -16.65 11.53
CA LEU A 339 20.88 -16.11 10.19
C LEU A 339 20.02 -17.06 9.38
N TRP A 340 19.05 -16.52 8.64
CA TRP A 340 18.42 -17.25 7.55
C TRP A 340 18.96 -16.73 6.23
N LEU A 341 19.70 -17.59 5.53
CA LEU A 341 20.22 -17.34 4.19
C LEU A 341 19.94 -18.58 3.35
N ASP A 342 19.26 -18.40 2.23
CA ASP A 342 18.77 -19.47 1.36
C ASP A 342 19.84 -20.54 1.01
N LEU A 343 21.06 -20.15 0.67
CA LEU A 343 22.18 -21.07 0.38
C LEU A 343 22.52 -22.02 1.54
N LEU A 344 22.34 -21.56 2.78
CA LEU A 344 22.72 -22.26 4.01
C LEU A 344 21.52 -22.83 4.79
N CYS A 345 20.30 -22.40 4.43
CA CYS A 345 19.06 -22.74 5.13
C CYS A 345 18.00 -23.44 4.25
N ILE A 346 18.17 -23.49 2.93
CA ILE A 346 17.36 -24.30 2.01
C ILE A 346 18.28 -25.35 1.36
N PRO A 347 17.92 -26.65 1.36
CA PRO A 347 18.69 -27.67 0.66
C PRO A 347 18.93 -27.33 -0.82
N GLN A 348 20.19 -27.47 -1.29
CA GLN A 348 20.63 -26.99 -2.61
C GLN A 348 20.96 -28.12 -3.64
N SER A 349 20.26 -29.25 -3.60
CA SER A 349 20.66 -30.45 -4.37
C SER A 349 20.64 -30.24 -5.89
N ASP A 350 21.69 -30.70 -6.57
CA ASP A 350 21.75 -30.82 -8.04
C ASP A 350 20.85 -31.96 -8.58
N ASN A 351 20.40 -32.86 -7.70
CA ASN A 351 19.77 -34.12 -8.09
C ASN A 351 18.62 -34.52 -7.15
N PHE A 352 17.64 -33.61 -7.01
CA PHE A 352 16.44 -33.84 -6.21
C PHE A 352 15.66 -35.11 -6.59
N ASP A 353 15.82 -35.62 -7.81
CA ASP A 353 15.24 -36.89 -8.26
C ASP A 353 15.74 -38.10 -7.45
N ARG A 354 16.92 -38.00 -6.82
CA ARG A 354 17.49 -39.05 -5.96
C ARG A 354 17.24 -38.82 -4.47
N ASP A 355 17.09 -37.56 -4.05
CA ASP A 355 16.90 -37.15 -2.66
C ASP A 355 15.53 -36.48 -2.47
N ILE A 356 14.47 -37.26 -2.69
CA ILE A 356 13.07 -36.80 -2.66
C ILE A 356 12.72 -36.09 -1.34
N GLU A 357 13.24 -36.57 -0.21
CA GLU A 357 13.00 -35.93 1.09
C GLU A 357 13.60 -34.52 1.18
N LEU A 358 14.83 -34.33 0.69
CA LEU A 358 15.46 -33.00 0.66
C LEU A 358 14.74 -32.06 -0.31
N ALA A 359 14.21 -32.59 -1.43
CA ALA A 359 13.39 -31.84 -2.37
C ALA A 359 12.10 -31.33 -1.71
N GLN A 360 11.41 -32.21 -0.96
CA GLN A 360 10.21 -31.85 -0.22
C GLN A 360 10.49 -30.79 0.85
N VAL A 361 11.62 -30.91 1.57
CA VAL A 361 12.01 -29.92 2.57
C VAL A 361 12.35 -28.57 1.93
N ALA A 362 13.02 -28.55 0.78
CA ALA A 362 13.28 -27.32 0.04
C ALA A 362 11.98 -26.66 -0.43
N ASP A 363 11.05 -27.44 -0.99
CA ASP A 363 9.73 -26.96 -1.40
C ASP A 363 8.92 -26.40 -0.21
N ASP A 364 8.95 -27.08 0.93
CA ASP A 364 8.28 -26.63 2.15
C ASP A 364 8.91 -25.35 2.73
N GLU A 365 10.23 -25.17 2.64
CA GLU A 365 10.88 -23.91 3.05
C GLU A 365 10.50 -22.74 2.13
N ILE A 366 10.41 -22.98 0.81
CA ILE A 366 9.96 -21.96 -0.16
C ILE A 366 8.51 -21.55 0.14
N ASP A 367 7.63 -22.52 0.44
CA ASP A 367 6.24 -22.28 0.85
C ASP A 367 6.13 -21.45 2.14
N ARG A 368 7.15 -21.48 3.01
CA ARG A 368 7.16 -20.81 4.31
C ARG A 368 7.77 -19.42 4.30
N GLN A 369 8.34 -18.96 3.18
CA GLN A 369 9.09 -17.70 3.13
C GLN A 369 8.33 -16.49 3.70
N ALA A 370 7.02 -16.39 3.49
CA ALA A 370 6.23 -15.30 4.08
C ALA A 370 6.31 -15.30 5.62
N GLY A 371 6.19 -16.46 6.26
CA GLY A 371 6.36 -16.61 7.70
C GLY A 371 7.79 -16.38 8.16
N ILE A 372 8.76 -16.91 7.41
CA ILE A 372 10.19 -16.75 7.72
C ILE A 372 10.60 -15.28 7.73
N PHE A 373 10.26 -14.52 6.69
CA PHE A 373 10.58 -13.08 6.66
C PHE A 373 9.79 -12.33 7.73
N ARG A 374 8.50 -12.63 7.91
CA ARG A 374 7.66 -11.93 8.88
C ARG A 374 8.07 -12.11 10.33
N ASN A 375 8.61 -13.28 10.68
CA ASN A 375 9.07 -13.60 12.04
C ASN A 375 10.56 -13.26 12.27
N ALA A 376 11.27 -12.74 11.27
CA ALA A 376 12.65 -12.29 11.42
C ALA A 376 12.73 -11.04 12.31
N THR A 377 13.81 -10.90 13.07
CA THR A 377 14.10 -9.69 13.86
C THR A 377 14.54 -8.54 12.97
N SER A 378 15.30 -8.85 11.93
CA SER A 378 15.72 -7.89 10.92
C SER A 378 15.92 -8.58 9.57
N CYS A 379 16.00 -7.77 8.52
CA CYS A 379 16.31 -8.27 7.19
C CYS A 379 17.30 -7.35 6.49
N VAL A 380 18.22 -7.94 5.73
CA VAL A 380 19.23 -7.22 4.95
C VAL A 380 19.15 -7.67 3.50
N CYS A 381 19.41 -6.77 2.56
CA CYS A 381 19.68 -7.14 1.17
C CYS A 381 21.17 -6.95 0.89
N TRP A 382 21.87 -8.05 0.61
CA TRP A 382 23.30 -8.04 0.29
C TRP A 382 23.49 -7.89 -1.22
N LEU A 383 23.94 -6.71 -1.62
CA LEU A 383 24.27 -6.36 -3.00
C LEU A 383 25.73 -6.73 -3.26
N HIS A 384 25.97 -7.99 -3.58
CA HIS A 384 27.30 -8.59 -3.79
C HIS A 384 27.90 -8.34 -5.19
N ASP A 385 27.43 -7.33 -5.89
CA ASP A 385 28.03 -6.83 -7.13
C ASP A 385 29.24 -5.95 -6.76
N ASP A 386 30.41 -6.23 -7.32
CA ASP A 386 31.66 -5.51 -7.00
C ASP A 386 31.62 -4.03 -7.45
N ALA A 387 30.76 -3.70 -8.42
CA ALA A 387 30.44 -2.33 -8.78
C ALA A 387 29.79 -1.55 -7.62
N ILE A 388 29.17 -2.26 -6.67
CA ILE A 388 28.56 -1.72 -5.45
C ILE A 388 29.53 -1.96 -4.28
N SER A 389 30.76 -1.47 -4.41
CA SER A 389 31.81 -1.53 -3.38
C SER A 389 31.81 -0.31 -2.44
N SER A 390 31.01 0.70 -2.75
CA SER A 390 30.89 1.96 -2.00
C SER A 390 29.45 2.49 -2.08
N TRP A 391 29.13 3.42 -1.20
CA TRP A 391 27.85 4.15 -1.18
C TRP A 391 28.00 5.63 -1.52
N LYS A 392 29.18 6.09 -1.92
CA LYS A 392 29.50 7.51 -2.00
C LYS A 392 28.62 8.24 -3.02
N ALA A 393 28.48 7.72 -4.24
CA ALA A 393 27.68 8.37 -5.29
C ALA A 393 26.17 8.22 -5.02
N THR A 394 25.75 7.07 -4.51
CA THR A 394 24.37 6.84 -4.05
C THR A 394 24.00 7.82 -2.93
N GLN A 395 24.88 8.06 -1.97
CA GLN A 395 24.67 9.04 -0.90
C GLN A 395 24.60 10.48 -1.41
N THR A 396 25.43 10.90 -2.37
CA THR A 396 25.33 12.26 -2.95
C THR A 396 24.02 12.43 -3.72
N ALA A 397 23.58 11.41 -4.45
CA ALA A 397 22.26 11.40 -5.09
C ALA A 397 21.11 11.49 -4.07
N ILE A 398 21.17 10.72 -2.98
CA ILE A 398 20.16 10.78 -1.90
C ILE A 398 20.12 12.17 -1.26
N ARG A 399 21.27 12.77 -0.95
CA ARG A 399 21.34 14.14 -0.39
C ARG A 399 20.62 15.13 -1.28
N TRP A 400 20.89 15.09 -2.59
CA TRP A 400 20.21 15.96 -3.55
C TRP A 400 18.71 15.69 -3.58
N CYS A 401 18.27 14.43 -3.68
CA CYS A 401 16.85 14.06 -3.67
C CYS A 401 16.15 14.53 -2.39
N ALA A 402 16.80 14.41 -1.23
CA ALA A 402 16.24 14.76 0.05
C ALA A 402 16.07 16.27 0.21
N VAL A 403 17.06 17.05 -0.23
CA VAL A 403 16.97 18.51 -0.23
C VAL A 403 15.96 19.00 -1.29
N ASP A 404 15.85 18.35 -2.45
CA ASP A 404 14.84 18.66 -3.48
C ASP A 404 13.43 18.36 -2.97
N TRP A 405 13.27 17.26 -2.24
CA TRP A 405 12.03 16.91 -1.57
C TRP A 405 11.63 17.99 -0.55
N LEU A 406 12.54 18.46 0.30
CA LEU A 406 12.24 19.55 1.23
C LEU A 406 11.82 20.83 0.51
N ARG A 407 12.49 21.18 -0.59
CA ARG A 407 12.14 22.35 -1.42
C ARG A 407 10.69 22.27 -1.92
N LYS A 408 10.24 21.07 -2.31
CA LYS A 408 8.91 20.83 -2.89
C LYS A 408 7.81 20.68 -1.84
N THR A 409 8.17 20.27 -0.63
CA THR A 409 7.21 19.91 0.42
C THR A 409 7.15 20.90 1.58
N THR A 410 7.93 22.00 1.51
CA THR A 410 7.99 23.04 2.55
C THR A 410 7.77 24.43 1.95
N ILE A 411 7.06 25.30 2.68
CA ILE A 411 6.90 26.72 2.31
C ILE A 411 8.27 27.40 2.16
N LYS A 412 8.38 28.30 1.17
CA LYS A 412 9.59 29.10 0.93
C LYS A 412 9.99 29.91 2.16
N GLY A 413 11.30 29.94 2.45
CA GLY A 413 11.87 30.73 3.54
C GLY A 413 11.99 30.00 4.88
N VAL A 414 11.34 28.84 5.05
CA VAL A 414 11.56 27.97 6.23
C VAL A 414 13.00 27.46 6.26
N TYR A 415 13.49 27.02 5.10
CA TYR A 415 14.86 26.59 4.89
C TYR A 415 15.45 27.33 3.67
N ASN A 416 16.66 27.87 3.80
CA ASN A 416 17.49 28.33 2.69
C ASN A 416 18.11 27.14 1.91
N ILE A 417 17.29 26.52 1.06
CA ILE A 417 17.62 25.26 0.35
C ILE A 417 18.33 25.49 -1.00
N GLU A 418 18.07 26.60 -1.69
CA GLU A 418 18.47 26.76 -3.10
C GLU A 418 19.99 26.71 -3.31
N GLU A 419 20.77 27.34 -2.44
CA GLU A 419 22.24 27.30 -2.54
C GLU A 419 22.77 25.89 -2.25
N LEU A 420 22.20 25.18 -1.28
CA LEU A 420 22.57 23.80 -0.97
C LEU A 420 22.26 22.86 -2.14
N LEU A 421 21.11 23.02 -2.79
CA LEU A 421 20.79 22.24 -4.01
C LEU A 421 21.79 22.46 -5.12
N ARG A 422 22.23 23.71 -5.33
CA ARG A 422 23.23 24.06 -6.34
C ARG A 422 24.57 23.38 -6.05
N LEU A 423 24.99 23.36 -4.79
CA LEU A 423 26.21 22.67 -4.36
C LEU A 423 26.10 21.15 -4.55
N LEU A 424 25.01 20.55 -4.08
CA LEU A 424 24.77 19.11 -4.18
C LEU A 424 24.60 18.64 -5.62
N ALA A 425 24.09 19.47 -6.53
CA ALA A 425 23.88 19.10 -7.92
C ALA A 425 25.20 18.69 -8.61
N ALA A 426 26.30 19.41 -8.34
CA ALA A 426 27.60 19.07 -8.90
C ALA A 426 28.14 17.73 -8.37
N GLU A 427 27.91 17.41 -7.09
CA GLU A 427 28.32 16.13 -6.48
C GLU A 427 27.43 14.97 -6.95
N ALA A 428 26.15 15.23 -7.21
CA ALA A 428 25.14 14.26 -7.59
C ALA A 428 25.14 13.93 -9.09
N GLU A 429 26.01 14.56 -9.88
CA GLU A 429 26.19 14.24 -11.31
C GLU A 429 26.93 12.91 -11.53
N THR A 430 27.54 12.36 -10.48
CA THR A 430 28.17 11.05 -10.55
C THR A 430 27.10 9.95 -10.64
N PRO A 431 27.20 8.99 -11.58
CA PRO A 431 26.35 7.81 -11.60
C PRO A 431 26.36 7.07 -10.26
N THR A 432 25.19 6.66 -9.80
CA THR A 432 25.03 5.82 -8.61
C THR A 432 25.64 4.43 -8.82
N GLU A 433 26.23 3.86 -7.78
CA GLU A 433 26.76 2.50 -7.80
C GLU A 433 25.68 1.47 -8.18
N LEU A 434 24.42 1.75 -7.79
CA LEU A 434 23.26 0.92 -8.14
C LEU A 434 22.98 0.84 -9.65
N SER A 435 23.49 1.77 -10.44
CA SER A 435 23.34 1.82 -11.90
C SER A 435 24.61 1.43 -12.66
N LEU A 436 25.74 1.26 -11.96
CA LEU A 436 27.04 0.95 -12.57
C LEU A 436 27.23 -0.54 -12.89
N SER A 437 26.27 -1.41 -12.52
CA SER A 437 26.37 -2.83 -12.79
C SER A 437 26.57 -3.07 -14.29
N SER A 438 27.66 -3.74 -14.64
CA SER A 438 28.01 -4.12 -16.02
C SER A 438 26.97 -5.07 -16.64
N THR A 439 26.11 -5.67 -15.81
CA THR A 439 25.01 -6.52 -16.21
C THR A 439 23.73 -6.12 -15.50
N PRO A 440 23.05 -5.05 -15.93
CA PRO A 440 21.83 -4.53 -15.28
C PRO A 440 20.77 -5.61 -15.09
N GLU A 441 20.62 -6.50 -16.08
CA GLU A 441 19.72 -7.65 -16.08
C GLU A 441 20.04 -8.69 -15.00
N LYS A 442 21.21 -8.64 -14.36
CA LYS A 442 21.66 -9.60 -13.35
C LYS A 442 21.70 -9.03 -11.93
N THR A 443 21.30 -7.78 -11.74
CA THR A 443 21.27 -7.13 -10.42
C THR A 443 20.23 -7.75 -9.48
N TRP A 444 20.36 -7.47 -8.18
CA TRP A 444 19.34 -7.82 -7.18
C TRP A 444 17.96 -7.26 -7.56
N PHE A 445 17.91 -6.04 -8.11
CA PHE A 445 16.68 -5.36 -8.52
C PHE A 445 15.98 -5.98 -9.73
N SER A 446 16.67 -6.79 -10.54
CA SER A 446 16.04 -7.45 -11.69
C SER A 446 15.42 -8.80 -11.34
N SER A 447 15.75 -9.38 -10.17
CA SER A 447 15.30 -10.71 -9.81
C SER A 447 13.85 -10.74 -9.36
N LEU A 448 13.12 -11.79 -9.76
CA LEU A 448 11.77 -12.01 -9.31
C LEU A 448 11.73 -12.56 -7.88
N TRP A 449 12.69 -13.41 -7.51
CA TRP A 449 12.81 -13.94 -6.16
C TRP A 449 12.99 -12.82 -5.13
N THR A 450 13.84 -11.84 -5.45
CA THR A 450 14.07 -10.69 -4.57
C THR A 450 12.90 -9.73 -4.52
N LEU A 451 12.01 -9.72 -5.53
CA LEU A 451 10.78 -8.93 -5.47
C LEU A 451 9.88 -9.42 -4.33
N GLN A 452 9.68 -10.74 -4.21
CA GLN A 452 8.93 -11.31 -3.10
C GLN A 452 9.53 -10.91 -1.76
N GLU A 453 10.84 -11.06 -1.62
CA GLU A 453 11.56 -10.73 -0.38
C GLU A 453 11.43 -9.24 -0.04
N ALA A 454 11.56 -8.36 -1.04
CA ALA A 454 11.40 -6.91 -0.88
C ALA A 454 9.97 -6.50 -0.50
N CYS A 455 8.95 -7.18 -1.02
CA CYS A 455 7.56 -6.90 -0.68
C CYS A 455 7.19 -7.47 0.71
N LEU A 456 7.74 -8.63 1.09
CA LEU A 456 7.57 -9.21 2.42
C LEU A 456 8.25 -8.35 3.51
N TRP A 457 9.42 -7.79 3.20
CA TRP A 457 10.16 -6.93 4.12
C TRP A 457 10.74 -5.72 3.38
N PRO A 458 9.96 -4.65 3.11
CA PRO A 458 10.44 -3.50 2.36
C PRO A 458 11.48 -2.66 3.12
N SER A 459 11.51 -2.78 4.44
CA SER A 459 12.48 -2.09 5.31
C SER A 459 13.76 -2.89 5.51
N MET A 460 14.34 -3.43 4.43
CA MET A 460 15.63 -4.15 4.52
C MET A 460 16.78 -3.16 4.66
N ILE A 461 17.79 -3.53 5.44
CA ILE A 461 19.06 -2.80 5.46
C ILE A 461 19.82 -3.14 4.17
N MET A 462 20.20 -2.10 3.42
CA MET A 462 20.98 -2.28 2.20
C MET A 462 22.46 -2.41 2.52
N LEU A 463 23.07 -3.54 2.13
CA LEU A 463 24.48 -3.83 2.33
C LEU A 463 25.19 -3.89 0.98
N ASN A 464 26.35 -3.26 0.89
CA ASN A 464 27.19 -3.30 -0.31
C ASN A 464 28.01 -4.60 -0.36
N TYR A 465 28.90 -4.72 -1.35
CA TYR A 465 29.78 -5.88 -1.53
C TYR A 465 30.55 -6.28 -0.25
N PHE A 466 31.02 -5.30 0.52
CA PHE A 466 31.79 -5.46 1.76
C PHE A 466 30.94 -5.52 3.03
N TRP A 467 29.63 -5.74 2.91
CA TRP A 467 28.68 -5.73 4.01
C TRP A 467 28.63 -4.38 4.74
N GLU A 468 28.99 -3.27 4.08
CA GLU A 468 28.82 -1.93 4.65
C GLU A 468 27.40 -1.44 4.40
N PRO A 469 26.72 -0.92 5.44
CA PRO A 469 25.36 -0.44 5.30
C PRO A 469 25.28 0.91 4.59
N LEU A 470 24.17 1.13 3.87
CA LEU A 470 23.81 2.45 3.40
C LEU A 470 23.28 3.28 4.58
N LEU A 471 24.01 4.34 4.92
CA LEU A 471 23.70 5.24 6.02
C LEU A 471 23.41 6.66 5.53
N ASP A 472 22.63 7.41 6.29
CA ASP A 472 22.48 8.85 6.14
C ASP A 472 23.64 9.63 6.79
N ASP A 473 23.57 10.96 6.70
CA ASP A 473 24.60 11.85 7.22
C ASP A 473 24.70 11.89 8.76
N ARG A 474 23.77 11.25 9.49
CA ARG A 474 23.82 11.05 10.94
C ARG A 474 24.23 9.61 11.33
N GLY A 475 24.57 8.77 10.36
CA GLY A 475 24.94 7.38 10.59
C GLY A 475 23.75 6.44 10.81
N SER A 476 22.52 6.87 10.52
CA SER A 476 21.33 6.04 10.62
C SER A 476 21.09 5.28 9.32
N TYR A 477 20.54 4.07 9.39
CA TYR A 477 20.26 3.26 8.20
C TYR A 477 19.30 3.96 7.22
N ILE A 478 19.59 3.86 5.93
CA ILE A 478 18.64 4.11 4.85
C ILE A 478 18.21 2.75 4.34
N MET A 479 16.99 2.36 4.69
CA MET A 479 16.38 1.10 4.28
C MET A 479 15.89 1.19 2.84
N LEU A 480 15.64 0.03 2.22
CA LEU A 480 15.22 -0.07 0.81
C LEU A 480 13.98 0.78 0.51
N ASP A 481 12.93 0.66 1.31
CA ASP A 481 11.73 1.49 1.21
C ASP A 481 11.99 2.99 1.32
N ALA A 482 12.86 3.42 2.23
CA ALA A 482 13.21 4.83 2.41
C ALA A 482 14.01 5.37 1.22
N LEU A 483 14.90 4.55 0.63
CA LEU A 483 15.60 4.88 -0.61
C LEU A 483 14.62 5.07 -1.78
N LEU A 484 13.67 4.14 -1.94
CA LEU A 484 12.66 4.22 -2.98
C LEU A 484 11.71 5.40 -2.75
N GLY A 485 11.33 5.64 -1.50
CA GLY A 485 10.52 6.79 -1.13
C GLY A 485 11.19 8.11 -1.49
N ILE A 486 12.45 8.32 -1.09
CA ILE A 486 13.15 9.59 -1.31
C ILE A 486 13.47 9.84 -2.79
N SER A 487 13.62 8.78 -3.61
CA SER A 487 13.82 8.93 -5.06
C SER A 487 12.54 9.30 -5.82
N HIS A 488 11.37 9.08 -5.20
CA HIS A 488 10.06 9.41 -5.74
C HIS A 488 9.48 10.69 -5.12
N THR A 489 9.82 11.84 -5.69
CA THR A 489 9.30 13.15 -5.25
C THR A 489 8.10 13.66 -6.06
N ARG A 490 7.59 12.91 -7.05
CA ARG A 490 6.61 13.42 -8.03
C ARG A 490 5.17 12.94 -7.82
N GLY A 491 4.93 11.67 -7.49
CA GLY A 491 3.57 11.13 -7.36
C GLY A 491 2.84 11.54 -6.09
N GLU A 492 3.57 12.11 -5.11
CA GLU A 492 2.96 12.61 -3.87
C GLU A 492 1.94 13.71 -4.12
N PHE A 493 2.09 14.49 -5.20
CA PHE A 493 1.16 15.59 -5.47
C PHE A 493 0.05 15.25 -6.48
N GLU A 494 0.22 14.22 -7.31
CA GLU A 494 -0.89 13.68 -8.13
C GLU A 494 -1.97 13.04 -7.25
N PHE A 495 -1.56 12.43 -6.13
CA PHE A 495 -2.48 11.86 -5.14
C PHE A 495 -3.29 12.94 -4.41
N THR A 496 -2.69 14.12 -4.16
CA THR A 496 -3.37 15.24 -3.51
C THR A 496 -4.37 15.97 -4.41
N GLU A 497 -4.17 15.98 -5.73
CA GLU A 497 -5.12 16.58 -6.69
C GLU A 497 -6.38 15.72 -6.90
N THR A 498 -6.26 14.39 -6.76
CA THR A 498 -7.35 13.45 -7.04
C THR A 498 -8.18 13.08 -5.80
N CYS A 499 -7.70 13.37 -4.59
CA CYS A 499 -8.44 13.17 -3.36
C CYS A 499 -9.38 14.35 -3.07
N ASP A 500 -10.47 14.45 -3.84
CA ASP A 500 -11.64 15.34 -3.59
C ASP A 500 -12.45 14.92 -2.32
N ASN A 501 -11.92 13.97 -1.54
CA ASN A 501 -12.55 13.41 -0.35
C ASN A 501 -12.27 14.29 0.88
N SER A 502 -13.16 15.27 1.10
CA SER A 502 -13.21 16.23 2.21
C SER A 502 -13.14 15.64 3.65
N TRP A 503 -13.22 14.32 3.79
CA TRP A 503 -13.30 13.62 5.08
C TRP A 503 -11.97 12.97 5.53
N ILE A 504 -11.07 12.62 4.60
CA ILE A 504 -9.70 12.15 4.94
C ILE A 504 -8.74 13.34 5.00
N MET A 505 -8.95 14.29 4.09
CA MET A 505 -8.23 15.55 4.01
C MET A 505 -9.24 16.64 4.33
N ASN A 506 -9.14 17.24 5.52
CA ASN A 506 -9.71 18.56 5.70
C ASN A 506 -8.92 19.44 4.72
N PRO A 507 -9.54 19.94 3.63
CA PRO A 507 -8.89 20.16 2.34
C PRO A 507 -7.49 20.72 2.52
N LEU A 508 -6.52 20.20 1.78
CA LEU A 508 -5.38 21.05 1.43
C LEU A 508 -5.99 22.39 1.07
N ASP A 509 -5.61 23.46 1.79
CA ASP A 509 -6.05 24.76 1.36
C ASP A 509 -5.68 24.83 -0.11
N GLU A 510 -6.67 25.01 -0.96
CA GLU A 510 -6.45 25.14 -2.39
C GLU A 510 -5.36 26.21 -2.63
N GLY A 511 -5.26 27.20 -1.71
CA GLY A 511 -4.15 28.13 -1.54
C GLY A 511 -2.79 27.49 -1.29
N PHE A 512 -2.61 26.63 -0.28
CA PHE A 512 -1.33 25.94 -0.02
C PHE A 512 -0.87 25.13 -1.24
N PHE A 513 -1.77 24.37 -1.86
CA PHE A 513 -1.44 23.61 -3.06
C PHE A 513 -1.04 24.52 -4.22
N LYS A 514 -1.80 25.61 -4.46
CA LYS A 514 -1.50 26.60 -5.51
C LYS A 514 -0.23 27.41 -5.25
N GLU A 515 0.14 27.67 -4.00
CA GLU A 515 1.29 28.50 -3.64
C GLU A 515 2.60 27.71 -3.53
N VAL A 516 2.54 26.49 -3.01
CA VAL A 516 3.74 25.69 -2.70
C VAL A 516 4.01 24.65 -3.78
N VAL A 517 2.98 23.96 -4.24
CA VAL A 517 3.11 22.78 -5.10
C VAL A 517 3.04 23.17 -6.58
N ALA A 518 1.96 23.80 -7.01
CA ALA A 518 1.69 24.10 -8.42
C ALA A 518 2.80 24.90 -9.15
N PRO A 519 3.48 25.90 -8.54
CA PRO A 519 4.52 26.67 -9.22
C PRO A 519 5.79 25.87 -9.51
N GLN A 520 6.02 24.76 -8.80
CA GLN A 520 7.21 23.93 -8.94
C GLN A 520 7.05 22.83 -10.00
N TYR A 521 5.81 22.56 -10.44
CA TYR A 521 5.45 21.49 -11.37
C TYR A 521 5.90 21.72 -12.83
N GLY A 522 6.25 22.96 -13.20
CA GLY A 522 6.60 23.32 -14.59
C GLY A 522 8.10 23.47 -14.88
N LYS A 523 8.96 23.30 -13.88
CA LYS A 523 10.42 23.38 -14.03
C LYS A 523 11.04 22.08 -13.53
N GLU A 524 11.01 21.04 -14.35
CA GLU A 524 12.03 20.00 -14.25
C GLU A 524 13.39 20.65 -14.53
N SER A 525 13.96 21.29 -13.51
CA SER A 525 15.38 21.56 -13.45
C SER A 525 16.08 20.24 -13.79
N SER A 526 17.07 20.28 -14.68
CA SER A 526 17.88 19.12 -15.06
C SER A 526 18.31 18.38 -13.80
N ARG A 527 17.60 17.30 -13.49
CA ARG A 527 17.90 16.45 -12.35
C ARG A 527 19.30 15.89 -12.61
N PRO A 528 20.25 15.98 -11.65
CA PRO A 528 21.57 15.42 -11.86
C PRO A 528 21.49 13.93 -12.16
N LEU A 529 22.50 13.39 -12.83
CA LEU A 529 22.49 12.02 -13.33
C LEU A 529 22.23 10.97 -12.23
N GLY A 530 22.85 11.11 -11.05
CA GLY A 530 22.66 10.18 -9.94
C GLY A 530 21.21 10.11 -9.44
N PRO A 531 20.58 11.24 -9.06
CA PRO A 531 19.16 11.33 -8.75
C PRO A 531 18.26 10.81 -9.88
N GLN A 532 18.60 11.07 -11.16
CA GLN A 532 17.84 10.54 -12.30
C GLN A 532 17.88 9.02 -12.33
N GLN A 533 19.03 8.42 -12.05
CA GLN A 533 19.19 6.98 -11.93
C GLN A 533 18.40 6.39 -10.76
N LEU A 534 18.39 7.03 -9.58
CA LEU A 534 17.54 6.58 -8.46
C LEU A 534 16.05 6.67 -8.79
N TYR A 535 15.64 7.69 -9.54
CA TYR A 535 14.28 7.82 -10.03
C TYR A 535 13.94 6.72 -11.06
N ASN A 536 14.86 6.42 -11.97
CA ASN A 536 14.71 5.33 -12.93
C ASN A 536 14.73 3.96 -12.25
N LEU A 537 15.40 3.81 -11.11
CA LEU A 537 15.29 2.62 -10.29
C LEU A 537 13.86 2.44 -9.78
N TYR A 538 13.22 3.52 -9.30
CA TYR A 538 11.84 3.50 -8.83
C TYR A 538 10.81 3.23 -9.93
N HIS A 539 10.86 4.03 -11.02
CA HIS A 539 9.85 4.05 -12.10
C HIS A 539 10.19 3.20 -13.31
N GLY A 540 11.44 2.79 -13.44
CA GLY A 540 11.92 2.12 -14.64
C GLY A 540 11.47 0.67 -14.72
N GLN A 541 12.20 -0.09 -15.52
CA GLN A 541 11.81 -1.41 -15.98
C GLN A 541 11.51 -2.41 -14.86
N TYR A 542 12.06 -2.25 -13.66
CA TYR A 542 11.87 -3.22 -12.58
C TYR A 542 10.62 -2.99 -11.70
N GLY A 543 9.92 -1.86 -11.84
CA GLY A 543 8.70 -1.58 -11.08
C GLY A 543 8.89 -1.54 -9.56
N LEU A 544 10.04 -1.06 -9.08
CA LEU A 544 10.36 -1.03 -7.65
C LEU A 544 9.45 -0.09 -6.85
N GLY A 545 8.80 0.88 -7.51
CA GLY A 545 7.78 1.69 -6.87
C GLY A 545 6.62 0.90 -6.26
N LEU A 546 6.40 -0.35 -6.67
CA LEU A 546 5.44 -1.24 -6.01
C LEU A 546 5.82 -1.56 -4.57
N ILE A 547 7.12 -1.57 -4.21
CA ILE A 547 7.58 -1.96 -2.87
C ILE A 547 7.06 -0.99 -1.80
N THR A 548 6.83 0.27 -2.15
CA THR A 548 6.31 1.27 -1.20
C THR A 548 4.81 1.15 -0.95
N SER A 549 4.09 0.43 -1.82
CA SER A 549 2.66 0.14 -1.70
C SER A 549 2.35 -1.19 -2.39
N PRO A 550 2.80 -2.32 -1.82
CA PRO A 550 2.71 -3.60 -2.50
C PRO A 550 1.25 -4.05 -2.57
N SER A 551 0.91 -4.79 -3.62
CA SER A 551 -0.40 -5.42 -3.77
C SER A 551 -0.30 -6.74 -4.52
N PRO A 552 -1.21 -7.72 -4.27
CA PRO A 552 -1.18 -8.99 -4.97
C PRO A 552 -1.19 -8.82 -6.50
N CYS A 553 -2.07 -7.95 -7.00
CA CYS A 553 -2.20 -7.66 -8.42
C CYS A 553 -0.97 -6.94 -8.97
N GLY A 554 -0.43 -5.96 -8.23
CA GLY A 554 0.79 -5.27 -8.62
C GLY A 554 1.99 -6.22 -8.73
N ILE A 555 2.13 -7.17 -7.79
CA ILE A 555 3.22 -8.15 -7.79
C ILE A 555 3.12 -9.06 -9.01
N LEU A 556 1.90 -9.54 -9.32
CA LEU A 556 1.63 -10.32 -10.52
C LEU A 556 1.97 -9.52 -11.80
N ALA A 557 1.59 -8.24 -11.85
CA ALA A 557 1.79 -7.36 -12.99
C ALA A 557 3.27 -7.11 -13.28
N ILE A 558 4.05 -6.73 -12.27
CA ILE A 558 5.48 -6.44 -12.45
C ILE A 558 6.32 -7.71 -12.53
N GLY A 559 5.74 -8.87 -12.19
CA GLY A 559 6.43 -10.13 -12.22
C GLY A 559 7.05 -10.41 -13.59
N ASP A 560 6.37 -10.10 -14.70
CA ASP A 560 6.89 -10.24 -16.08
C ASP A 560 8.21 -9.50 -16.31
N ARG A 561 8.34 -8.30 -15.73
CA ARG A 561 9.49 -7.41 -15.93
C ARG A 561 10.72 -7.82 -15.14
N ARG A 562 10.61 -8.89 -14.35
CA ARG A 562 11.70 -9.45 -13.56
C ARG A 562 12.21 -10.72 -14.20
N TYR A 563 13.52 -10.88 -14.15
CA TYR A 563 14.18 -12.10 -14.55
C TYR A 563 13.77 -13.26 -13.63
N CYS A 564 13.36 -14.34 -14.28
CA CYS A 564 13.20 -15.67 -13.71
C CYS A 564 13.76 -16.66 -14.73
N GLU A 565 14.53 -17.65 -14.29
CA GLU A 565 15.21 -18.59 -15.21
C GLU A 565 14.21 -19.39 -16.05
N THR A 566 13.09 -19.80 -15.43
CA THR A 566 12.00 -20.48 -16.12
C THR A 566 10.66 -19.83 -15.80
N ASN A 567 9.73 -19.89 -16.74
CA ASN A 567 8.34 -19.44 -16.48
C ASN A 567 7.65 -20.30 -15.40
N MET A 568 8.08 -21.55 -15.21
CA MET A 568 7.52 -22.41 -14.16
C MET A 568 7.92 -21.92 -12.76
N ASP A 569 9.14 -21.42 -12.60
CA ASP A 569 9.63 -20.86 -11.35
C ASP A 569 9.02 -19.50 -11.03
N ARG A 570 8.43 -18.83 -12.03
CA ARG A 570 7.81 -17.51 -11.87
C ARG A 570 6.74 -17.49 -10.79
N ALA A 571 5.80 -18.45 -10.87
CA ALA A 571 4.75 -18.61 -9.88
C ALA A 571 5.31 -18.97 -8.49
N ARG A 572 6.34 -19.83 -8.44
CA ARG A 572 6.99 -20.23 -7.17
C ARG A 572 7.71 -19.06 -6.50
N ALA A 573 8.30 -18.17 -7.29
CA ALA A 573 9.08 -17.03 -6.79
C ALA A 573 8.24 -15.97 -6.06
N ILE A 574 6.92 -15.90 -6.33
CA ILE A 574 6.02 -14.89 -5.76
C ILE A 574 4.82 -15.47 -5.00
N GLN A 575 4.71 -16.80 -4.91
CA GLN A 575 3.55 -17.44 -4.29
C GLN A 575 3.35 -17.01 -2.84
N SER A 576 4.44 -16.86 -2.09
CA SER A 576 4.39 -16.61 -0.65
C SER A 576 3.98 -15.19 -0.36
N VAL A 577 4.48 -14.23 -1.14
CA VAL A 577 4.09 -12.81 -1.01
C VAL A 577 2.66 -12.54 -1.48
N ILE A 578 2.11 -13.32 -2.42
CA ILE A 578 0.70 -13.21 -2.82
C ILE A 578 -0.22 -14.00 -1.87
N GLY A 579 0.33 -14.90 -1.05
CA GLY A 579 -0.43 -15.75 -0.13
C GLY A 579 -1.11 -16.95 -0.79
N VAL A 580 -0.52 -17.46 -1.89
CA VAL A 580 -1.02 -18.59 -2.70
C VAL A 580 -0.10 -19.79 -2.49
N ASN A 581 0.12 -20.19 -1.24
CA ASN A 581 1.05 -21.27 -0.91
C ASN A 581 0.50 -22.66 -1.30
N GLY A 582 1.40 -23.61 -1.60
CA GLY A 582 1.05 -25.01 -1.82
C GLY A 582 0.24 -25.33 -3.09
N TRP A 583 0.01 -24.35 -3.98
CA TRP A 583 -0.76 -24.53 -5.23
C TRP A 583 -0.21 -25.65 -6.13
N PHE A 584 1.08 -25.94 -6.04
CA PHE A 584 1.75 -26.94 -6.87
C PHE A 584 1.70 -28.37 -6.31
N LYS A 585 1.27 -28.58 -5.05
CA LYS A 585 1.33 -29.89 -4.34
C LYS A 585 0.43 -30.95 -4.99
N ASN A 586 -0.71 -30.53 -5.57
CA ASN A 586 -1.66 -31.42 -6.23
C ASN A 586 -1.73 -31.23 -7.75
N THR A 587 -0.78 -30.49 -8.33
CA THR A 587 -0.80 -30.11 -9.74
C THR A 587 0.11 -31.02 -10.56
N THR A 588 -0.42 -31.63 -11.63
CA THR A 588 0.38 -32.47 -12.53
C THR A 588 1.39 -31.63 -13.33
N LYS A 589 2.49 -32.23 -13.79
CA LYS A 589 3.49 -31.54 -14.63
C LYS A 589 2.84 -30.89 -15.87
N GLN A 590 1.94 -31.61 -16.53
CA GLN A 590 1.23 -31.13 -17.72
C GLN A 590 0.35 -29.90 -17.45
N GLU A 591 -0.18 -29.76 -16.23
CA GLU A 591 -0.96 -28.57 -15.84
C GLU A 591 -0.07 -27.38 -15.50
N LYS A 592 1.14 -27.62 -14.95
CA LYS A 592 2.14 -26.57 -14.70
C LYS A 592 2.62 -25.92 -16.00
N ASP A 593 2.69 -26.70 -17.09
CA ASP A 593 3.13 -26.22 -18.40
C ASP A 593 2.08 -25.36 -19.13
N LYS A 594 0.82 -25.33 -18.67
CA LYS A 594 -0.24 -24.50 -19.27
C LYS A 594 -0.17 -23.08 -18.74
N LEU A 595 0.59 -22.23 -19.43
CA LEU A 595 0.76 -20.82 -19.05
C LEU A 595 -0.40 -19.94 -19.56
N VAL A 596 -0.93 -19.10 -18.67
CA VAL A 596 -1.87 -18.02 -18.99
C VAL A 596 -1.06 -16.81 -19.44
N LEU A 597 -1.34 -16.31 -20.66
CA LEU A 597 -0.57 -15.24 -21.31
C LEU A 597 0.94 -15.51 -21.40
N GLY A 598 1.37 -16.77 -21.34
CA GLY A 598 2.78 -17.13 -21.38
C GLY A 598 3.59 -16.84 -20.10
N LEU A 599 2.93 -16.44 -19.00
CA LEU A 599 3.62 -16.06 -17.75
C LEU A 599 3.46 -17.07 -16.63
N TYR A 600 2.22 -17.25 -16.17
CA TYR A 600 1.92 -18.00 -14.96
C TYR A 600 1.13 -19.26 -15.28
N SER A 601 1.40 -20.35 -14.57
CA SER A 601 0.63 -21.58 -14.76
C SER A 601 -0.85 -21.37 -14.42
N LEU A 602 -1.73 -21.98 -15.19
CA LEU A 602 -3.18 -21.89 -14.99
C LEU A 602 -3.64 -22.29 -13.57
N PRO A 603 -3.10 -23.35 -12.94
CA PRO A 603 -3.43 -23.69 -11.55
C PRO A 603 -3.06 -22.59 -10.57
N PHE A 604 -1.89 -21.98 -10.71
CA PHE A 604 -1.47 -20.85 -9.89
C PHE A 604 -2.40 -19.64 -10.08
N VAL A 605 -2.72 -19.28 -11.31
CA VAL A 605 -3.61 -18.13 -11.61
C VAL A 605 -4.98 -18.33 -10.98
N ARG A 606 -5.56 -19.54 -11.06
CA ARG A 606 -6.85 -19.85 -10.42
C ARG A 606 -6.78 -19.77 -8.90
N ALA A 607 -5.69 -20.25 -8.31
CA ALA A 607 -5.46 -20.15 -6.87
C ALA A 607 -5.30 -18.67 -6.44
N ALA A 608 -4.61 -17.86 -7.25
CA ALA A 608 -4.47 -16.43 -7.04
C ALA A 608 -5.82 -15.69 -7.11
N VAL A 609 -6.68 -15.98 -8.08
CA VAL A 609 -8.05 -15.43 -8.11
C VAL A 609 -8.83 -15.78 -6.86
N THR A 610 -8.78 -17.04 -6.45
CA THR A 610 -9.50 -17.50 -5.25
C THR A 610 -9.05 -16.75 -4.00
N LYS A 611 -7.75 -16.41 -3.92
CA LYS A 611 -7.17 -15.68 -2.80
C LYS A 611 -7.42 -14.16 -2.86
N ILE A 612 -7.27 -13.56 -4.04
CA ILE A 612 -7.28 -12.09 -4.24
C ILE A 612 -8.71 -11.57 -4.38
N GLY A 613 -9.58 -12.36 -5.01
CA GLY A 613 -10.97 -12.02 -5.20
C GLY A 613 -11.26 -11.16 -6.42
N SER A 614 -12.33 -10.36 -6.35
CA SER A 614 -12.81 -9.49 -7.44
C SER A 614 -11.75 -8.51 -7.95
N ARG A 615 -10.87 -8.04 -7.05
CA ARG A 615 -9.74 -7.15 -7.37
C ARG A 615 -8.83 -7.70 -8.46
N PHE A 616 -8.69 -9.02 -8.55
CA PHE A 616 -7.90 -9.66 -9.60
C PHE A 616 -8.37 -9.26 -11.00
N TYR A 617 -9.68 -9.09 -11.15
CA TYR A 617 -10.32 -8.76 -12.43
C TYR A 617 -10.38 -7.26 -12.72
N ASN A 618 -10.04 -6.42 -11.73
CA ASN A 618 -10.06 -4.97 -11.87
C ASN A 618 -8.66 -4.47 -12.25
N SER A 619 -8.28 -4.70 -13.50
CA SER A 619 -7.05 -4.16 -14.07
C SER A 619 -7.34 -2.88 -14.84
N ASP A 620 -6.70 -1.78 -14.49
CA ASP A 620 -6.70 -0.57 -15.31
C ASP A 620 -5.36 -0.48 -16.05
N SER A 621 -5.42 -0.16 -17.34
CA SER A 621 -4.21 0.10 -18.12
C SER A 621 -3.78 1.53 -17.83
N TRP A 622 -2.70 1.70 -17.07
CA TRP A 622 -1.98 2.96 -16.99
C TRP A 622 -1.17 3.14 -18.27
N ALA A 623 -1.86 3.28 -19.41
CA ALA A 623 -1.22 3.90 -20.56
C ALA A 623 -0.89 5.32 -20.08
N THR A 624 0.38 5.59 -19.80
CA THR A 624 0.86 6.92 -19.45
C THR A 624 0.29 7.88 -20.47
N ARG A 625 -0.63 8.74 -20.03
CA ARG A 625 -1.47 9.62 -20.87
C ARG A 625 -0.69 10.51 -21.85
N GLY A 626 0.63 10.53 -21.80
CA GLY A 626 1.52 11.37 -22.60
C GLY A 626 2.01 10.79 -23.93
N ASP A 627 2.18 9.47 -24.09
CA ASP A 627 2.91 8.88 -25.24
C ASP A 627 2.10 7.84 -26.04
N TYR A 628 0.77 7.84 -25.90
CA TYR A 628 -0.08 6.95 -26.69
C TYR A 628 -0.07 7.36 -28.18
N ASP A 629 0.80 6.73 -28.98
CA ASP A 629 0.72 6.75 -30.45
C ASP A 629 -0.23 5.63 -30.91
N PRO A 630 -1.49 5.94 -31.25
CA PRO A 630 -2.47 4.94 -31.72
C PRO A 630 -2.04 4.21 -32.99
N ARG A 631 -0.96 4.64 -33.67
CA ARG A 631 -0.48 4.04 -34.92
C ARG A 631 0.52 2.92 -34.70
N GLN A 632 1.16 2.83 -33.53
CA GLN A 632 2.24 1.86 -33.27
C GLN A 632 1.77 0.60 -32.54
N HIS A 633 0.64 0.67 -31.83
CA HIS A 633 0.13 -0.48 -31.09
C HIS A 633 -0.99 -1.16 -31.87
N THR A 634 -0.73 -2.38 -32.36
CA THR A 634 -1.81 -3.32 -32.69
C THR A 634 -2.65 -3.47 -31.42
N MET A 635 -3.94 -3.09 -31.45
CA MET A 635 -4.85 -3.17 -30.31
C MET A 635 -4.66 -4.51 -29.61
N GLU A 636 -3.98 -4.50 -28.47
CA GLU A 636 -3.88 -5.71 -27.69
C GLU A 636 -5.28 -6.04 -27.19
N PRO A 637 -5.69 -7.31 -27.30
CA PRO A 637 -6.80 -7.84 -26.55
C PRO A 637 -7.04 -7.22 -25.16
N GLY A 638 -8.23 -6.68 -24.94
CA GLY A 638 -8.68 -6.40 -23.58
C GLY A 638 -8.67 -7.71 -22.77
N THR A 639 -7.89 -7.75 -21.69
CA THR A 639 -7.88 -8.87 -20.74
C THR A 639 -8.41 -8.40 -19.39
N MET A 640 -9.08 -9.30 -18.67
CA MET A 640 -9.45 -9.11 -17.26
C MET A 640 -8.36 -9.64 -16.32
N MET A 641 -7.18 -10.00 -16.83
CA MET A 641 -6.04 -10.38 -16.00
C MET A 641 -5.35 -9.12 -15.45
N CYS A 642 -4.91 -9.17 -14.20
CA CYS A 642 -4.06 -8.13 -13.61
C CYS A 642 -2.59 -8.17 -14.11
N PHE A 643 -2.29 -8.94 -15.16
CA PHE A 643 -0.99 -9.02 -15.81
C PHE A 643 -1.18 -9.18 -17.32
N THR A 644 -0.16 -8.85 -18.10
CA THR A 644 -0.16 -8.89 -19.56
C THR A 644 0.74 -10.01 -20.09
N ALA A 645 0.77 -10.21 -21.41
CA ALA A 645 1.77 -11.11 -22.00
C ALA A 645 3.17 -10.48 -21.91
N PRO A 646 4.26 -11.27 -22.02
CA PRO A 646 5.62 -10.75 -21.97
C PRO A 646 5.85 -9.53 -22.86
N GLY A 647 6.32 -8.44 -22.25
CA GLY A 647 6.58 -7.17 -22.95
C GLY A 647 5.36 -6.26 -23.12
N GLY A 648 4.18 -6.67 -22.64
CA GLY A 648 3.00 -5.83 -22.59
C GLY A 648 3.11 -4.71 -21.55
N GLU A 649 2.26 -3.69 -21.67
CA GLU A 649 2.20 -2.63 -20.66
C GLU A 649 1.78 -3.21 -19.31
N ALA A 650 2.41 -2.75 -18.22
CA ALA A 650 2.00 -3.17 -16.89
C ALA A 650 0.61 -2.61 -16.60
N ARG A 651 -0.25 -3.47 -16.06
CA ARG A 651 -1.56 -3.09 -15.57
C ARG A 651 -1.50 -3.07 -14.06
N THR A 652 -2.00 -2.02 -13.44
CA THR A 652 -2.16 -1.97 -11.99
C THR A 652 -3.64 -2.00 -11.67
N SER A 653 -4.00 -2.45 -10.47
CA SER A 653 -5.38 -2.28 -10.04
C SER A 653 -5.64 -0.79 -9.80
N SER A 654 -6.75 -0.28 -10.31
CA SER A 654 -7.19 1.10 -10.06
C SER A 654 -7.73 1.29 -8.65
N LEU A 655 -8.03 0.20 -7.93
CA LEU A 655 -8.53 0.29 -6.58
C LEU A 655 -7.36 0.41 -5.60
N PRO A 656 -7.32 1.49 -4.81
CA PRO A 656 -6.32 1.60 -3.77
C PRO A 656 -6.49 0.52 -2.70
N ASP A 657 -5.44 -0.25 -2.45
CA ASP A 657 -5.43 -1.34 -1.47
C ASP A 657 -5.64 -0.87 -0.02
N TYR A 658 -5.50 0.43 0.26
CA TYR A 658 -5.66 0.98 1.61
C TYR A 658 -7.11 0.94 2.15
N LEU A 659 -8.12 0.71 1.29
CA LEU A 659 -9.49 0.45 1.74
C LEU A 659 -9.62 -0.88 2.51
N GLY A 660 -8.57 -1.72 2.50
CA GLY A 660 -8.46 -2.94 3.28
C GLY A 660 -9.23 -4.11 2.70
N ASP A 661 -8.83 -5.32 3.09
CA ASP A 661 -9.48 -6.60 2.75
C ASP A 661 -10.89 -6.75 3.35
N GLY A 662 -11.53 -5.66 3.78
CA GLY A 662 -12.89 -5.66 4.30
C GLY A 662 -13.98 -5.65 3.22
N GLY A 663 -13.60 -5.50 1.95
CA GLY A 663 -14.52 -5.69 0.84
C GLY A 663 -14.94 -7.15 0.76
N VAL A 664 -16.18 -7.45 1.13
CA VAL A 664 -16.77 -8.77 0.86
C VAL A 664 -17.04 -8.83 -0.63
N ASP A 665 -16.30 -9.69 -1.32
CA ASP A 665 -16.59 -9.99 -2.72
C ASP A 665 -18.02 -10.46 -2.89
N ASN A 666 -18.63 -10.11 -4.03
CA ASN A 666 -19.88 -10.72 -4.40
C ASN A 666 -19.68 -12.23 -4.60
N ASP A 667 -20.55 -13.06 -4.03
CA ASP A 667 -20.55 -14.52 -4.22
C ASP A 667 -20.52 -14.94 -5.71
N ALA A 668 -20.96 -14.08 -6.62
CA ALA A 668 -20.87 -14.32 -8.05
C ALA A 668 -19.42 -14.44 -8.56
N VAL A 669 -18.47 -13.71 -7.98
CA VAL A 669 -17.06 -13.70 -8.40
C VAL A 669 -16.40 -15.06 -8.19
N SER A 670 -16.78 -15.78 -7.14
CA SER A 670 -16.29 -17.15 -6.90
C SER A 670 -16.76 -18.15 -7.96
N SER A 671 -17.81 -17.80 -8.73
CA SER A 671 -18.25 -18.59 -9.88
C SER A 671 -17.49 -18.26 -11.18
N TRP A 672 -16.64 -17.25 -11.20
CA TRP A 672 -15.91 -16.89 -12.42
C TRP A 672 -14.73 -17.82 -12.63
N HIS A 673 -14.49 -18.17 -13.89
CA HIS A 673 -13.50 -19.21 -14.21
C HIS A 673 -12.54 -18.75 -15.29
N ILE A 674 -11.24 -18.80 -14.98
CA ILE A 674 -10.17 -18.49 -15.92
C ILE A 674 -9.87 -19.70 -16.79
N ASN A 675 -9.86 -19.46 -18.09
CA ASN A 675 -9.54 -20.43 -19.13
C ASN A 675 -8.04 -20.34 -19.53
N PRO A 676 -7.48 -21.39 -20.17
CA PRO A 676 -6.07 -21.40 -20.57
C PRO A 676 -5.66 -20.25 -21.52
N ASP A 677 -6.61 -19.73 -22.30
CA ASP A 677 -6.42 -18.63 -23.24
C ASP A 677 -6.59 -17.24 -22.59
N ALA A 678 -6.54 -17.16 -21.26
CA ALA A 678 -6.82 -15.96 -20.46
C ALA A 678 -8.24 -15.39 -20.60
N SER A 679 -9.17 -16.09 -21.26
CA SER A 679 -10.59 -15.70 -21.21
C SER A 679 -11.20 -16.00 -19.86
N VAL A 680 -12.18 -15.19 -19.44
CA VAL A 680 -12.95 -15.40 -18.21
C VAL A 680 -14.36 -15.84 -18.59
N THR A 681 -14.78 -16.99 -18.05
CA THR A 681 -16.17 -17.44 -18.10
C THR A 681 -16.89 -16.88 -16.89
N ILE A 682 -17.92 -16.07 -17.14
CA ILE A 682 -18.71 -15.39 -16.12
C ILE A 682 -20.10 -16.03 -16.11
N HIS A 683 -20.42 -16.76 -15.03
CA HIS A 683 -21.73 -17.42 -14.87
C HIS A 683 -22.79 -16.50 -14.29
N ARG A 684 -22.38 -15.53 -13.46
CA ARG A 684 -23.23 -14.54 -12.80
C ARG A 684 -22.48 -13.21 -12.79
N ALA A 685 -23.13 -12.15 -13.26
CA ALA A 685 -22.65 -10.78 -13.18
C ALA A 685 -23.83 -9.83 -13.20
N ALA A 686 -23.70 -8.69 -12.50
CA ALA A 686 -24.59 -7.55 -12.69
C ALA A 686 -23.88 -6.52 -13.57
N ILE A 687 -24.56 -6.07 -14.63
CA ILE A 687 -24.08 -4.97 -15.47
C ILE A 687 -24.87 -3.73 -15.03
N LEU A 688 -24.19 -2.81 -14.34
CA LEU A 688 -24.83 -1.61 -13.78
C LEU A 688 -24.91 -0.47 -14.78
N ALA A 689 -23.92 -0.38 -15.65
CA ALA A 689 -23.88 0.56 -16.75
C ALA A 689 -23.12 -0.09 -17.90
N SER A 690 -23.67 0.05 -19.10
CA SER A 690 -22.93 -0.17 -20.33
C SER A 690 -22.92 1.18 -21.04
N HIS A 691 -21.73 1.62 -21.47
CA HIS A 691 -21.63 2.79 -22.32
C HIS A 691 -21.76 2.33 -23.77
N ASP A 692 -22.90 2.60 -24.39
CA ASP A 692 -22.99 2.58 -25.85
C ASP A 692 -22.13 3.72 -26.36
N GLY A 693 -20.90 3.38 -26.77
CA GLY A 693 -20.17 4.23 -27.68
C GLY A 693 -21.01 4.34 -28.95
N VAL A 694 -21.75 5.44 -29.09
CA VAL A 694 -22.54 5.76 -30.28
C VAL A 694 -21.56 5.90 -31.45
N ALA A 695 -21.29 4.79 -32.13
CA ALA A 695 -20.87 4.84 -33.51
C ALA A 695 -22.10 5.29 -34.31
N ILE A 696 -22.10 6.55 -34.76
CA ILE A 696 -23.10 7.08 -35.68
C ILE A 696 -22.95 6.31 -37.00
N TYR A 697 -23.66 5.19 -37.13
CA TYR A 697 -23.92 4.53 -38.40
C TYR A 697 -25.33 4.94 -38.87
N PRO A 698 -25.52 5.45 -40.10
CA PRO A 698 -26.84 5.87 -40.55
C PRO A 698 -27.83 4.73 -40.88
N ASP A 699 -27.45 3.45 -40.85
CA ASP A 699 -28.26 2.44 -41.54
C ASP A 699 -28.56 1.12 -40.80
N VAL A 700 -28.54 1.13 -39.46
CA VAL A 700 -29.17 0.04 -38.69
C VAL A 700 -30.22 0.61 -37.75
N ARG A 701 -31.46 0.65 -38.22
CA ARG A 701 -32.62 0.88 -37.35
C ARG A 701 -32.75 -0.31 -36.39
N GLY A 702 -32.48 -0.02 -35.12
CA GLY A 702 -32.97 -0.79 -33.98
C GLY A 702 -31.97 -1.78 -33.41
N GLN A 703 -31.49 -1.47 -32.21
CA GLN A 703 -31.60 -2.34 -31.04
C GLN A 703 -31.32 -1.49 -29.81
N GLY A 704 -32.34 -1.29 -28.99
CA GLY A 704 -32.20 -0.69 -27.67
C GLY A 704 -31.62 -1.72 -26.70
N VAL A 705 -30.86 -1.24 -25.72
CA VAL A 705 -30.41 -2.00 -24.57
C VAL A 705 -31.62 -2.63 -23.88
N GLN A 706 -31.75 -3.96 -24.00
CA GLN A 706 -32.66 -4.73 -23.16
C GLN A 706 -31.99 -4.95 -21.81
N PHE A 707 -32.66 -4.54 -20.73
CA PHE A 707 -32.37 -5.11 -19.42
C PHE A 707 -32.68 -6.61 -19.49
N ILE A 708 -31.64 -7.43 -19.46
CA ILE A 708 -31.79 -8.88 -19.40
C ILE A 708 -32.22 -9.22 -17.97
N SER A 709 -33.39 -9.85 -17.85
CA SER A 709 -33.87 -10.42 -16.59
C SER A 709 -32.90 -11.47 -16.06
N TRP A 710 -32.98 -11.78 -14.76
CA TRP A 710 -32.25 -12.84 -14.09
C TRP A 710 -32.45 -14.22 -14.75
N GLU A 711 -31.71 -14.52 -15.81
CA GLU A 711 -31.59 -15.85 -16.38
C GLU A 711 -30.13 -16.20 -16.62
N ARG A 712 -29.79 -17.45 -16.30
CA ARG A 712 -28.45 -18.04 -16.31
C ARG A 712 -27.90 -18.09 -17.74
N LEU A 713 -27.17 -17.09 -18.18
CA LEU A 713 -26.47 -17.11 -19.47
C LEU A 713 -24.95 -17.02 -19.23
N PRO A 714 -24.16 -18.06 -19.55
CA PRO A 714 -22.71 -17.98 -19.45
C PRO A 714 -22.17 -17.00 -20.49
N VAL A 715 -21.46 -15.96 -20.04
CA VAL A 715 -20.74 -15.03 -20.92
C VAL A 715 -19.27 -15.42 -20.91
N ARG A 716 -18.66 -15.57 -22.10
CA ARG A 716 -17.21 -15.75 -22.25
C ARG A 716 -16.61 -14.44 -22.74
N VAL A 717 -15.75 -13.84 -21.94
CA VAL A 717 -15.01 -12.61 -22.30
C VAL A 717 -13.62 -13.03 -22.74
N GLY A 718 -13.33 -12.86 -24.04
CA GLY A 718 -12.09 -13.34 -24.67
C GLY A 718 -11.19 -12.21 -25.16
N ALA A 719 -9.91 -12.56 -25.29
CA ALA A 719 -8.85 -11.67 -25.76
C ALA A 719 -9.08 -11.19 -27.22
N ALA A 720 -9.47 -12.09 -28.12
CA ALA A 720 -9.76 -11.74 -29.50
C ALA A 720 -11.28 -11.56 -29.68
N SER A 721 -11.75 -10.31 -29.81
CA SER A 721 -13.13 -9.90 -30.08
C SER A 721 -14.14 -10.06 -28.92
N MET A 722 -14.81 -8.97 -28.55
CA MET A 722 -16.13 -9.03 -27.92
C MET A 722 -17.14 -9.48 -28.98
N SER A 723 -17.45 -10.77 -29.02
CA SER A 723 -18.55 -11.29 -29.82
C SER A 723 -19.58 -11.97 -28.92
N LEU A 724 -20.68 -11.24 -28.66
CA LEU A 724 -21.87 -11.76 -27.98
C LEU A 724 -22.59 -12.72 -28.94
N LYS A 725 -22.32 -14.03 -28.84
CA LYS A 725 -23.10 -15.03 -29.61
C LYS A 725 -24.37 -15.40 -28.84
N ILE A 726 -25.47 -14.73 -29.17
CA ILE A 726 -26.82 -15.11 -28.75
C ILE A 726 -27.29 -16.24 -29.69
N ALA A 727 -27.50 -17.44 -29.17
CA ALA A 727 -28.13 -18.52 -29.91
C ALA A 727 -29.66 -18.38 -29.79
N ASN A 728 -30.29 -17.74 -30.77
CA ASN A 728 -31.75 -17.67 -30.86
C ASN A 728 -32.29 -18.85 -31.68
N ASN A 729 -32.85 -19.85 -30.99
CA ASN A 729 -33.93 -20.64 -31.55
C ASN A 729 -35.23 -19.91 -31.21
N TRP A 730 -36.07 -19.65 -32.21
CA TRP A 730 -37.54 -19.77 -32.23
C TRP A 730 -38.10 -18.91 -33.38
N GLY A 731 -39.02 -19.52 -34.15
CA GLY A 731 -39.62 -18.95 -35.35
C GLY A 731 -40.96 -18.25 -35.12
N GLN A 732 -41.40 -17.60 -36.19
CA GLN A 732 -42.75 -17.15 -36.55
C GLN A 732 -43.40 -15.98 -35.77
N SER A 733 -43.36 -14.83 -36.44
CA SER A 733 -44.48 -13.93 -36.84
C SER A 733 -45.68 -13.71 -35.92
N SER A 734 -45.96 -12.44 -35.59
CA SER A 734 -47.16 -11.73 -36.07
C SER A 734 -47.13 -10.23 -35.72
N LEU A 735 -47.59 -9.42 -36.67
CA LEU A 735 -47.72 -7.96 -36.65
C LEU A 735 -49.15 -7.57 -36.24
N PHE A 736 -49.34 -6.52 -35.42
CA PHE A 736 -50.48 -5.60 -35.49
C PHE A 736 -50.11 -4.20 -34.93
N PRO A 737 -50.73 -3.10 -35.43
CA PRO A 737 -50.28 -1.72 -35.22
C PRO A 737 -51.13 -0.96 -34.18
N CYS A 738 -50.58 0.11 -33.59
CA CYS A 738 -51.39 1.18 -33.01
C CYS A 738 -50.63 2.51 -32.99
N ASP A 739 -51.23 3.50 -33.64
CA ASP A 739 -50.83 4.91 -33.71
C ASP A 739 -51.25 5.68 -32.43
N ASP A 740 -50.75 6.92 -32.31
CA ASP A 740 -51.10 8.00 -31.36
C ASP A 740 -50.46 8.05 -29.96
N ILE A 741 -49.20 8.50 -29.91
CA ILE A 741 -48.59 9.19 -28.74
C ILE A 741 -47.71 10.35 -29.22
N GLN A 742 -48.31 11.42 -29.74
CA GLN A 742 -47.59 12.68 -30.04
C GLN A 742 -48.16 13.94 -29.40
N THR A 743 -49.17 13.84 -28.51
CA THR A 743 -49.90 15.04 -28.04
C THR A 743 -49.93 15.22 -26.52
N PHE A 744 -48.93 14.76 -25.77
CA PHE A 744 -48.95 14.91 -24.29
C PHE A 744 -47.75 15.61 -23.62
N PHE A 745 -46.58 15.75 -24.26
CA PHE A 745 -45.39 16.32 -23.59
C PHE A 745 -45.01 17.74 -24.04
N ARG A 746 -45.93 18.69 -23.87
CA ARG A 746 -45.60 20.13 -23.80
C ARG A 746 -46.36 20.75 -22.64
N LYS A 747 -45.76 20.76 -21.45
CA LYS A 747 -45.86 21.80 -20.38
C LYS A 747 -45.48 21.21 -19.00
N GLN A 748 -44.67 21.99 -18.25
CA GLN A 748 -44.42 21.96 -16.79
C GLN A 748 -43.18 21.19 -16.24
N PRO A 749 -42.61 21.64 -15.09
CA PRO A 749 -41.17 21.68 -14.81
C PRO A 749 -40.72 20.70 -13.68
N SER A 750 -39.40 20.60 -13.55
CA SER A 750 -38.61 19.64 -12.77
C SER A 750 -38.49 19.88 -11.25
N GLY A 751 -38.32 18.79 -10.49
CA GLY A 751 -37.18 18.64 -9.55
C GLY A 751 -37.48 18.41 -8.05
N VAL A 752 -37.24 17.19 -7.55
CA VAL A 752 -36.68 16.84 -6.22
C VAL A 752 -35.93 15.50 -6.38
N LEU A 753 -34.70 15.37 -5.88
CA LEU A 753 -33.96 14.09 -5.81
C LEU A 753 -33.91 13.58 -4.36
N THR A 754 -34.13 12.28 -4.16
CA THR A 754 -34.01 11.55 -2.90
C THR A 754 -33.09 10.34 -3.15
N TYR A 755 -32.09 10.12 -2.29
CA TYR A 755 -31.31 8.87 -2.32
C TYR A 755 -32.12 7.75 -1.65
N PHE A 756 -32.17 6.57 -2.27
CA PHE A 756 -32.74 5.38 -1.65
C PHE A 756 -31.68 4.29 -1.51
N VAL A 757 -31.38 3.93 -0.26
CA VAL A 757 -30.87 2.60 0.09
C VAL A 757 -32.08 1.80 0.54
N ALA A 758 -32.44 0.77 -0.21
CA ALA A 758 -33.51 -0.13 0.20
C ALA A 758 -32.95 -1.21 1.12
N THR A 759 -33.22 -1.11 2.42
CA THR A 759 -33.38 -2.28 3.28
C THR A 759 -34.83 -2.35 3.74
N ARG A 760 -35.31 -3.57 4.02
CA ARG A 760 -36.72 -3.78 4.37
C ARG A 760 -37.09 -2.94 5.59
N SER A 761 -38.19 -2.19 5.43
CA SER A 761 -38.97 -1.43 6.42
C SER A 761 -38.42 -0.07 6.87
N GLU A 762 -39.17 0.99 6.50
CA GLU A 762 -39.24 2.37 7.02
C GLU A 762 -38.38 3.46 6.34
N PHE A 763 -39.01 4.62 6.08
CA PHE A 763 -38.43 5.79 5.39
C PHE A 763 -38.40 7.02 6.31
N LEU A 764 -37.26 7.70 6.39
CA LEU A 764 -37.08 9.03 6.97
C LEU A 764 -36.55 9.98 5.87
N ILE A 765 -37.15 11.17 5.74
CA ILE A 765 -36.74 12.20 4.76
C ILE A 765 -36.02 13.32 5.50
N ILE A 766 -34.78 13.65 5.10
CA ILE A 766 -34.03 14.82 5.62
C ILE A 766 -33.71 15.76 4.43
N PRO A 767 -34.11 17.04 4.45
CA PRO A 767 -33.74 18.01 3.43
C PRO A 767 -32.37 18.67 3.70
N SER A 768 -31.59 18.90 2.63
CA SER A 768 -30.32 19.67 2.66
C SER A 768 -30.53 21.04 2.01
N PRO A 769 -29.92 22.14 2.52
CA PRO A 769 -30.00 23.46 1.90
C PRO A 769 -28.96 23.66 0.79
N ASP A 770 -29.49 24.06 -0.37
CA ASP A 770 -28.94 24.80 -1.52
C ASP A 770 -27.43 25.04 -1.67
N ASN A 771 -26.88 24.59 -2.80
CA ASN A 771 -25.96 25.37 -3.64
C ASN A 771 -26.06 24.91 -5.11
N GLY A 772 -26.22 25.88 -6.01
CA GLY A 772 -26.73 25.69 -7.37
C GLY A 772 -25.79 25.00 -8.37
N GLY A 773 -26.39 24.14 -9.20
CA GLY A 773 -25.82 23.53 -10.39
C GLY A 773 -26.89 22.75 -11.17
N CYS A 774 -26.90 22.85 -12.50
CA CYS A 774 -27.93 22.26 -13.37
C CYS A 774 -27.90 20.72 -13.36
N HIS A 775 -29.03 20.07 -13.07
CA HIS A 775 -29.15 18.61 -13.10
C HIS A 775 -30.43 18.12 -13.81
N HIS A 776 -30.27 17.08 -14.62
CA HIS A 776 -31.31 16.43 -15.42
C HIS A 776 -32.01 15.34 -14.59
N GLY A 777 -33.34 15.25 -14.66
CA GLY A 777 -34.14 14.28 -13.89
C GLY A 777 -34.81 13.19 -14.74
N ILE A 778 -35.04 12.02 -14.16
CA ILE A 778 -35.97 10.97 -14.63
C ILE A 778 -36.91 10.62 -13.47
N VAL A 779 -38.21 10.49 -13.77
CA VAL A 779 -39.28 10.08 -12.84
C VAL A 779 -39.51 8.58 -12.97
N LEU A 780 -39.61 7.86 -11.85
CA LEU A 780 -40.22 6.52 -11.81
C LEU A 780 -41.31 6.49 -10.74
N GLN A 781 -42.54 6.20 -11.16
CA GLN A 781 -43.69 5.96 -10.30
C GLN A 781 -43.84 4.44 -10.12
N GLY A 782 -43.82 3.96 -8.88
CA GLY A 782 -44.06 2.55 -8.59
C GLY A 782 -45.54 2.20 -8.71
N MET A 783 -45.85 1.19 -9.52
CA MET A 783 -47.05 0.37 -9.34
C MET A 783 -46.78 -1.08 -9.75
N SER A 784 -47.48 -1.98 -9.05
CA SER A 784 -47.41 -3.43 -9.12
C SER A 784 -47.77 -4.02 -10.48
N ASP A 785 -47.18 -5.20 -10.72
CA ASP A 785 -47.54 -6.23 -11.69
C ASP A 785 -47.57 -5.88 -13.19
N LYS A 786 -46.61 -6.50 -13.89
CA LYS A 786 -46.59 -6.87 -15.32
C LYS A 786 -47.13 -5.82 -16.29
N THR A 787 -46.26 -4.93 -16.76
CA THR A 787 -46.41 -4.35 -18.12
C THR A 787 -45.07 -3.91 -18.71
N LEU A 788 -44.90 -4.14 -20.02
CA LEU A 788 -43.77 -3.70 -20.85
C LEU A 788 -43.67 -2.17 -20.90
N PHE A 789 -42.44 -1.63 -20.90
CA PHE A 789 -42.17 -0.25 -21.30
C PHE A 789 -41.19 -0.20 -22.47
N LYS A 790 -41.48 0.67 -23.44
CA LYS A 790 -40.59 1.09 -24.52
C LYS A 790 -40.31 2.58 -24.31
N ILE A 791 -39.07 2.96 -24.08
CA ILE A 791 -38.62 4.36 -24.03
C ILE A 791 -37.78 4.60 -25.28
N GLY A 792 -38.14 5.62 -26.07
CA GLY A 792 -37.37 6.05 -27.23
C GLY A 792 -37.05 7.54 -27.11
N THR A 793 -35.80 7.90 -27.42
CA THR A 793 -35.34 9.28 -27.62
C THR A 793 -35.00 9.47 -29.10
N TYR A 794 -35.33 10.64 -29.66
CA TYR A 794 -34.95 11.04 -31.02
C TYR A 794 -34.14 12.34 -30.98
N MET A 795 -33.09 12.43 -31.79
CA MET A 795 -32.42 13.70 -32.12
C MET A 795 -32.61 14.00 -33.62
N ILE A 796 -32.87 15.27 -33.93
CA ILE A 796 -32.81 15.84 -35.29
C ILE A 796 -31.52 16.66 -35.35
N SER A 797 -30.68 16.42 -36.36
CA SER A 797 -29.48 17.20 -36.63
C SER A 797 -29.53 17.73 -38.06
N ASP A 798 -29.49 19.06 -38.19
CA ASP A 798 -29.35 19.79 -39.45
C ASP A 798 -27.92 20.31 -39.57
N THR A 799 -27.00 19.53 -40.13
CA THR A 799 -25.78 20.05 -40.80
C THR A 799 -24.98 18.92 -41.48
N PRO A 800 -24.49 19.11 -42.72
CA PRO A 800 -23.60 18.15 -43.36
C PRO A 800 -22.14 18.50 -43.08
N LEU A 801 -21.22 17.52 -42.95
CA LEU A 801 -19.83 17.62 -43.40
C LEU A 801 -19.05 16.29 -43.26
N VAL A 802 -18.62 15.79 -44.42
CA VAL A 802 -17.30 15.29 -44.85
C VAL A 802 -16.59 14.15 -44.08
N ASP A 803 -16.29 13.11 -44.86
CA ASP A 803 -15.62 11.86 -44.54
C ASP A 803 -14.14 11.99 -44.15
N CYS A 804 -13.70 11.13 -43.20
CA CYS A 804 -12.52 10.23 -43.28
C CYS A 804 -11.89 9.96 -41.89
N PHE A 805 -12.32 8.93 -41.13
CA PHE A 805 -11.53 8.35 -40.02
C PHE A 805 -11.91 6.86 -39.73
N PRO A 806 -10.96 6.01 -39.28
CA PRO A 806 -11.18 4.57 -39.02
C PRO A 806 -11.83 4.27 -37.65
N PRO A 807 -12.40 3.06 -37.43
CA PRO A 807 -13.31 2.80 -36.31
C PRO A 807 -12.59 2.59 -34.97
N MET A 808 -13.07 3.27 -33.92
CA MET A 808 -12.77 2.94 -32.52
C MET A 808 -13.86 2.01 -31.96
N GLN A 809 -13.48 0.88 -31.38
CA GLN A 809 -14.35 0.07 -30.53
C GLN A 809 -13.75 0.00 -29.13
N ASN A 810 -14.39 0.66 -28.16
CA ASN A 810 -14.12 0.48 -26.74
C ASN A 810 -15.47 0.33 -26.03
N VAL A 811 -15.80 -0.88 -25.60
CA VAL A 811 -16.90 -1.12 -24.67
C VAL A 811 -16.27 -1.36 -23.30
N ARG A 812 -16.52 -0.45 -22.36
CA ARG A 812 -16.13 -0.61 -20.95
C ARG A 812 -17.34 -1.10 -20.17
N PHE A 813 -17.19 -2.21 -19.46
CA PHE A 813 -18.21 -2.72 -18.54
C PHE A 813 -17.75 -2.47 -17.11
N LEU A 814 -18.61 -1.86 -16.29
CA LEU A 814 -18.49 -1.91 -14.84
C LEU A 814 -19.28 -3.13 -14.36
N VAL A 815 -18.56 -4.16 -13.92
CA VAL A 815 -19.13 -5.39 -13.35
C VAL A 815 -18.88 -5.35 -11.85
N LEU A 816 -19.95 -5.37 -11.04
CA LEU A 816 -19.87 -5.56 -9.59
C LEU A 816 -20.30 -6.98 -9.21
#